data_AF-A0A972IHM2-F1
#
_entry.id   AF-A0A972IHM2-F1
#
_cell.length_a   1.000
_cell.length_b   1.000
_cell.length_c   1.000
_cell.angle_alpha   90.00
_cell.angle_beta   90.00
_cell.angle_gamma   90.00
#
_symmetry.space_group_name_H-M   'P 1'
#
loop_
_entity.id
_entity.type
_entity.pdbx_description
1 polymer ?
#
loop_
_entity_poly.entity_id
_entity_poly.type
_entity_poly.pdbx_seq_one_letter_code
_entity_poly.pdbx_strand_id
1 'polypeptide(L)'
;DGAGDFIDAAGRDNDERIRIPVVAGQTYYLHVTGAGGATSGIVNGYDLTIVNTAVPQPYALELDDTPPGDDTIGDAPANSDTGRSEFDDVTRDNTPVIFFRLDDGILLHDLPGNAAADSPPDEVIPIPFNPERTAATSTPGFRVAIFDEGENGGQQVGAAPQTPIGYARQYVSDGAVVEGVYVFDFDTDALDPAFTLDDGSHFLSARVQMIDPATPAQTGWGPRSALLEIVVDTAEPPVSFGFPDVAGDGLQQAGDTGIPNQPATYVDRITSNTTPTFWGIAEANAVVRVYADLNNNGVLDPATDLLLGKTVALPTDGTSQHPDGQWTLTSPINLNDPAYFPVLDRTRTLFVTAEDLAGNVSGPDSEDMLRIFLDTRGPQISDIGILGDNYDLFDPKPSTDGPTPLVLGLDIDFVDRPLRNAQFVYPAVNPILATTPGNYILVGDANGIIPIKSIELIDTTVAGELGRTTIRLHFFAALPDDRYTLTVSDRIADNAGNALDGESHAREPLETVLFPSGDGVPGGDFAARFTIDSRPEVATYAAGSVWVDTNGNGVFDPTNADRTNRDIVYTFGFTSDDLFVGNFVAGVNARADGFDKLAAYGNVGGQFRWMIDVDNDGVPDLNVPEPAQVNGLPVAGRFDGNNTNGDEVGLYSAGTTNGSTWYFDTNHDFQVDYSLKSQLHGVPFVGDFDGDGYDDLATWQDDTFQFDLANGVLRGWDGIVDDSVTFRFGFIGVRERPVAADLDGDGYDDIGLWVPDRSGVAPIESSEWYILVSNGTTLFNRIVTDPDLGVPTIDFKPEPFGPDQFVQFGDGYAMPLLGNFDPPVAGTTASDPAVFEITGTGADDVFEFQASADGKIGSVVLNGVVQTIPAGVTSIVFDGGGGYDTASLRGSSGDEVFIASPGSATLSGAGFSVTTRATEVNHGYGMGGNDEATLYDTAGNDKFKAKPAENYAKMYNGSYMNRAKFFSTVVGIFDEGNDDYARIWDSAGDDVLNASPTEARLVGESIDIRVLAANRLLAYSTAGGNDTANLYDSPGNDVMRARAHKTVFSGPGFDMTLRQWQTIHAFAENGGYDVAKLHDTSGNDVVRTAEDWGSLSVDQPGGRLLYDALGFDVVKAYHSKGNDKAPDPDVVDFLMLDGDWDTD
;
A
#
# COMPACT_ATOMS: atom_id res chain seq x y z
N ASP A 1 49.29 -31.32 79.63
CA ASP A 1 49.23 -32.82 79.84
C ASP A 1 47.77 -33.26 80.03
N GLY A 2 47.55 -34.72 79.45
CA GLY A 2 46.29 -35.55 79.48
C GLY A 2 45.55 -35.36 80.81
N ALA A 3 45.78 -34.26 81.75
CA ALA A 3 44.97 -33.86 82.93
C ALA A 3 44.62 -32.37 82.85
N GLY A 4 44.71 -31.72 81.64
CA GLY A 4 44.21 -30.34 81.54
C GLY A 4 45.09 -29.33 82.29
N ASP A 5 46.41 -29.67 82.68
CA ASP A 5 47.38 -28.70 83.24
C ASP A 5 48.41 -28.33 82.17
N PHE A 6 48.40 -26.90 81.72
CA PHE A 6 49.36 -26.32 80.74
C PHE A 6 50.78 -26.33 81.32
N ILE A 7 51.54 -27.51 81.30
CA ILE A 7 52.94 -27.39 81.79
C ILE A 7 53.87 -27.34 80.56
N ASP A 8 54.32 -26.14 80.05
CA ASP A 8 55.64 -26.33 79.37
C ASP A 8 56.78 -26.02 80.35
N ALA A 9 57.45 -27.01 81.06
CA ALA A 9 58.78 -26.79 81.68
C ALA A 9 59.48 -25.56 81.08
N ALA A 10 58.92 -24.28 81.24
CA ALA A 10 59.65 -23.07 80.83
C ALA A 10 60.94 -22.94 81.67
N GLY A 11 62.10 -23.40 81.23
CA GLY A 11 63.50 -22.91 81.39
C GLY A 11 63.64 -21.95 82.59
N ARG A 12 64.36 -22.28 83.67
CA ARG A 12 64.82 -21.75 84.98
C ARG A 12 65.31 -20.30 84.84
N ASP A 13 64.74 -19.37 83.75
CA ASP A 13 65.35 -18.02 83.71
C ASP A 13 64.40 -16.99 84.32
N ASN A 14 64.89 -15.72 85.02
CA ASN A 14 64.17 -14.54 85.54
C ASN A 14 63.38 -13.84 84.43
N ASP A 15 61.81 -13.52 84.65
CA ASP A 15 60.90 -12.72 83.80
C ASP A 15 60.26 -13.59 82.71
N GLU A 16 59.74 -14.83 83.22
CA GLU A 16 59.08 -15.72 82.24
C GLU A 16 57.59 -15.34 82.11
N ARG A 17 57.23 -15.42 80.82
CA ARG A 17 55.80 -15.10 80.56
C ARG A 17 55.08 -16.35 80.05
N ILE A 18 53.80 -16.59 80.65
CA ILE A 18 52.93 -17.67 80.12
C ILE A 18 51.58 -17.04 79.74
N ARG A 19 51.01 -17.66 78.59
CA ARG A 19 49.69 -17.16 78.17
C ARG A 19 48.69 -18.32 78.19
N ILE A 20 47.63 -17.87 78.82
CA ILE A 20 46.61 -18.94 78.92
C ILE A 20 45.30 -18.39 78.34
N PRO A 21 44.80 -19.25 77.34
CA PRO A 21 43.45 -18.83 76.94
C PRO A 21 42.45 -18.91 78.11
N VAL A 22 41.85 -17.85 78.35
CA VAL A 22 40.96 -17.92 79.53
C VAL A 22 39.55 -17.47 79.08
N VAL A 23 38.49 -18.09 79.60
CA VAL A 23 37.09 -17.77 79.27
C VAL A 23 36.45 -16.98 80.41
N ALA A 24 35.81 -15.89 80.01
CA ALA A 24 35.17 -15.03 81.02
C ALA A 24 34.21 -15.83 81.92
N GLY A 25 34.31 -15.59 83.30
CA GLY A 25 33.34 -16.24 84.22
C GLY A 25 33.89 -17.56 84.77
N GLN A 26 35.09 -17.98 84.26
CA GLN A 26 35.71 -19.20 84.81
C GLN A 26 36.84 -18.82 85.78
N THR A 27 37.05 -19.72 86.75
CA THR A 27 38.12 -19.45 87.74
C THR A 27 39.36 -20.29 87.39
N TYR A 28 40.51 -19.55 87.34
CA TYR A 28 41.75 -20.28 87.02
C TYR A 28 42.73 -20.18 88.20
N TYR A 29 43.22 -21.37 88.53
CA TYR A 29 44.20 -21.37 89.64
C TYR A 29 45.62 -21.56 89.07
N LEU A 30 46.53 -20.58 89.43
CA LEU A 30 47.94 -20.71 88.99
C LEU A 30 48.81 -21.15 90.17
N HIS A 31 49.37 -22.36 89.98
CA HIS A 31 50.29 -22.84 91.03
C HIS A 31 51.73 -22.78 90.53
N VAL A 32 52.63 -21.90 91.23
CA VAL A 32 54.04 -21.76 90.82
C VAL A 32 54.92 -22.53 91.82
N THR A 33 55.66 -23.52 91.23
CA THR A 33 56.51 -24.28 92.17
C THR A 33 57.98 -24.16 91.74
N GLY A 34 59.02 -24.03 92.57
CA GLY A 34 60.48 -23.90 92.38
C GLY A 34 61.07 -25.15 91.74
N ALA A 35 61.98 -25.15 90.65
CA ALA A 35 62.50 -26.27 89.83
C ALA A 35 63.59 -27.03 90.59
N GLY A 36 63.28 -27.97 91.60
CA GLY A 36 64.32 -28.94 92.07
C GLY A 36 63.69 -29.95 93.03
N GLY A 37 63.33 -31.13 92.52
CA GLY A 37 63.40 -32.43 93.23
C GLY A 37 63.45 -32.27 94.74
N ALA A 38 62.31 -32.49 95.29
CA ALA A 38 61.99 -32.91 96.67
C ALA A 38 63.03 -32.39 97.68
N THR A 39 63.48 -31.01 97.63
CA THR A 39 63.99 -30.42 98.88
C THR A 39 64.67 -29.08 98.57
N SER A 40 63.92 -27.90 98.37
CA SER A 40 64.45 -26.55 98.70
C SER A 40 63.28 -25.57 98.84
N GLY A 41 62.67 -25.23 100.12
CA GLY A 41 62.13 -24.16 101.00
C GLY A 41 61.99 -22.82 100.28
N ILE A 42 61.73 -22.71 98.92
CA ILE A 42 61.25 -21.37 98.46
C ILE A 42 59.75 -21.48 98.18
N VAL A 43 58.89 -21.13 99.22
CA VAL A 43 57.44 -20.90 99.15
C VAL A 43 57.18 -19.40 98.91
N ASN A 44 56.82 -18.98 97.61
CA ASN A 44 56.31 -17.63 97.31
C ASN A 44 57.46 -16.70 96.88
N GLY A 45 58.58 -17.13 96.23
CA GLY A 45 59.69 -16.24 95.79
C GLY A 45 59.45 -15.77 94.35
N TYR A 46 58.21 -15.29 93.99
CA TYR A 46 58.03 -14.79 92.61
C TYR A 46 57.23 -13.47 92.67
N ASP A 47 57.45 -12.55 91.81
CA ASP A 47 56.53 -11.43 91.50
C ASP A 47 55.76 -11.74 90.22
N LEU A 48 54.37 -11.72 90.51
CA LEU A 48 53.52 -12.06 89.35
C LEU A 48 52.69 -10.84 88.95
N THR A 49 52.79 -10.54 87.71
CA THR A 49 51.84 -9.57 87.13
C THR A 49 50.91 -10.29 86.13
N ILE A 50 49.62 -10.03 86.42
CA ILE A 50 48.67 -10.65 85.48
C ILE A 50 48.08 -9.54 84.59
N VAL A 51 48.21 -9.85 83.36
CA VAL A 51 47.57 -8.90 82.41
C VAL A 51 46.47 -9.65 81.66
N ASN A 52 45.33 -9.06 81.81
CA ASN A 52 44.21 -9.62 81.04
C ASN A 52 43.99 -8.82 79.74
N THR A 53 44.15 -9.57 78.67
CA THR A 53 43.97 -8.87 77.38
C THR A 53 42.78 -9.47 76.62
N ALA A 54 41.93 -8.59 76.23
CA ALA A 54 40.80 -9.11 75.45
C ALA A 54 41.28 -9.61 74.07
N VAL A 55 40.55 -10.60 73.59
CA VAL A 55 40.94 -11.09 72.25
C VAL A 55 40.61 -10.01 71.19
N PRO A 56 41.50 -9.96 70.13
CA PRO A 56 41.29 -8.95 69.07
C PRO A 56 39.99 -9.20 68.30
N GLN A 57 39.43 -8.06 67.77
CA GLN A 57 38.17 -8.11 67.00
C GLN A 57 38.48 -8.25 65.50
N PRO A 58 37.83 -9.24 64.88
CA PRO A 58 38.01 -9.28 63.42
C PRO A 58 37.54 -7.99 62.74
N TYR A 59 38.26 -7.63 61.57
CA TYR A 59 37.84 -6.39 60.88
C TYR A 59 38.09 -6.55 59.38
N ALA A 60 37.48 -5.66 58.55
CA ALA A 60 37.63 -5.56 57.09
C ALA A 60 37.06 -6.78 56.38
N LEU A 61 35.84 -7.18 56.82
CA LEU A 61 35.21 -8.30 56.08
C LEU A 61 34.89 -7.84 54.65
N GLU A 62 35.11 -8.73 53.74
CA GLU A 62 34.81 -8.36 52.33
C GLU A 62 34.59 -9.64 51.52
N LEU A 63 33.81 -9.47 50.41
CA LEU A 63 33.61 -10.60 49.48
C LEU A 63 34.86 -10.80 48.61
N ASP A 64 35.00 -12.11 48.28
CA ASP A 64 36.14 -12.35 47.36
C ASP A 64 35.96 -11.56 46.06
N ASP A 65 36.83 -10.58 45.93
CA ASP A 65 36.66 -9.68 44.75
C ASP A 65 37.92 -9.74 43.89
N THR A 66 38.63 -10.95 43.74
CA THR A 66 39.80 -11.09 42.84
C THR A 66 39.36 -11.01 41.38
N PRO A 67 40.08 -10.16 40.44
CA PRO A 67 39.69 -10.01 39.03
C PRO A 67 39.55 -11.37 38.33
N PRO A 68 38.41 -11.71 37.74
CA PRO A 68 38.19 -13.02 37.10
C PRO A 68 39.20 -13.28 35.97
N GLY A 69 40.24 -14.16 35.92
CA GLY A 69 40.77 -14.82 34.71
C GLY A 69 39.65 -15.38 33.82
N ASP A 70 39.06 -14.62 32.79
CA ASP A 70 38.29 -14.83 31.56
C ASP A 70 37.25 -15.95 31.72
N ASP A 71 35.91 -15.70 32.03
CA ASP A 71 34.66 -16.46 32.25
C ASP A 71 33.98 -16.75 30.90
N THR A 72 33.98 -18.04 30.37
CA THR A 72 32.97 -18.77 29.58
C THR A 72 31.77 -19.15 30.44
N ILE A 73 30.50 -18.87 30.06
CA ILE A 73 29.10 -19.21 30.43
C ILE A 73 29.02 -20.66 30.91
N GLY A 74 28.90 -20.93 32.31
CA GLY A 74 28.44 -22.22 32.88
C GLY A 74 29.45 -22.74 33.91
N ASP A 75 30.55 -21.96 34.40
CA ASP A 75 31.44 -22.37 35.51
C ASP A 75 31.17 -21.52 36.75
N ALA A 76 31.10 -22.12 38.02
CA ALA A 76 31.13 -21.41 39.31
C ALA A 76 31.96 -20.11 39.21
N PRO A 77 31.23 -18.89 39.54
CA PRO A 77 31.88 -17.58 39.40
C PRO A 77 33.29 -17.56 40.02
N ALA A 78 34.42 -17.30 39.22
CA ALA A 78 35.84 -17.14 39.60
C ALA A 78 36.00 -16.16 40.77
N ASN A 79 34.82 -15.26 41.07
CA ASN A 79 34.81 -14.36 42.26
C ASN A 79 33.43 -14.33 42.90
N SER A 80 33.38 -14.05 44.18
CA SER A 80 32.12 -14.14 44.97
C SER A 80 31.33 -12.83 44.89
N ASP A 81 31.88 -11.79 44.25
CA ASP A 81 31.09 -10.59 43.90
C ASP A 81 30.78 -10.60 42.40
N THR A 82 29.83 -11.45 41.91
CA THR A 82 29.56 -12.06 40.59
C THR A 82 28.81 -11.09 39.68
N GLY A 83 28.59 -9.66 40.18
CA GLY A 83 27.78 -8.70 39.40
C GLY A 83 28.67 -7.78 38.57
N ARG A 84 28.17 -6.73 38.00
CA ARG A 84 28.80 -5.80 37.04
C ARG A 84 29.93 -5.01 37.72
N SER A 85 29.82 -5.07 39.07
CA SER A 85 30.92 -4.40 39.79
C SER A 85 31.50 -5.35 40.84
N GLU A 86 32.83 -5.31 40.85
CA GLU A 86 33.47 -6.18 41.87
C GLU A 86 33.54 -5.49 43.23
N PHE A 87 32.79 -4.38 43.44
CA PHE A 87 32.94 -3.66 44.71
C PHE A 87 31.56 -3.33 45.27
N ASP A 88 30.59 -3.94 44.80
CA ASP A 88 29.27 -3.41 45.25
C ASP A 88 28.58 -4.44 46.16
N ASP A 89 29.26 -5.53 46.43
CA ASP A 89 28.80 -6.58 47.37
C ASP A 89 27.42 -7.12 46.98
N VAL A 90 27.08 -7.06 45.74
CA VAL A 90 25.87 -7.69 45.18
C VAL A 90 26.30 -8.93 44.39
N THR A 91 25.65 -10.05 44.75
CA THR A 91 26.24 -11.27 44.14
C THR A 91 25.12 -12.27 43.85
N ARG A 92 25.30 -13.00 42.72
CA ARG A 92 24.36 -14.11 42.45
C ARG A 92 24.84 -15.41 43.08
N ASP A 93 26.08 -15.40 43.63
CA ASP A 93 26.65 -16.57 44.31
C ASP A 93 26.08 -16.72 45.73
N ASN A 94 25.24 -17.77 45.95
CA ASN A 94 24.60 -17.90 47.29
C ASN A 94 25.46 -18.73 48.24
N THR A 95 26.72 -19.07 47.77
CA THR A 95 27.76 -19.60 48.67
C THR A 95 29.07 -18.81 48.48
N PRO A 96 29.02 -17.59 48.85
CA PRO A 96 30.19 -16.73 48.54
C PRO A 96 31.37 -17.01 49.47
N VAL A 97 32.48 -16.62 49.02
CA VAL A 97 33.70 -16.65 49.86
C VAL A 97 33.98 -15.24 50.41
N ILE A 98 34.30 -15.22 51.79
CA ILE A 98 34.63 -13.88 52.34
C ILE A 98 36.00 -13.96 53.00
N PHE A 99 36.68 -12.70 52.95
CA PHE A 99 37.97 -12.55 53.64
C PHE A 99 37.86 -11.49 54.74
N PHE A 100 38.69 -11.74 55.73
CA PHE A 100 38.74 -10.67 56.75
C PHE A 100 40.08 -10.77 57.49
N ARG A 101 40.31 -9.76 58.31
CA ARG A 101 41.62 -9.70 58.97
C ARG A 101 41.45 -9.77 60.49
N LEU A 102 42.49 -10.35 61.06
CA LEU A 102 42.51 -10.40 62.54
C LEU A 102 43.94 -10.12 63.02
N ASP A 103 44.04 -9.08 63.89
CA ASP A 103 45.38 -8.81 64.44
C ASP A 103 45.80 -9.94 65.39
N ASP A 104 46.13 -11.06 64.78
CA ASP A 104 46.31 -12.29 65.61
C ASP A 104 47.75 -12.36 66.12
N GLY A 105 48.56 -11.31 65.70
CA GLY A 105 49.94 -11.22 66.18
C GLY A 105 50.04 -11.32 67.71
N ILE A 106 49.04 -10.65 68.35
CA ILE A 106 49.06 -10.67 69.82
C ILE A 106 48.79 -12.10 70.34
N LEU A 107 48.22 -12.92 69.51
CA LEU A 107 47.94 -14.31 69.95
C LEU A 107 49.08 -15.24 69.52
N LEU A 108 49.78 -14.90 68.49
CA LEU A 108 50.68 -15.91 67.90
C LEU A 108 52.13 -15.53 68.16
N HIS A 109 52.46 -14.13 68.37
CA HIS A 109 53.89 -13.77 68.31
C HIS A 109 54.25 -12.95 69.55
N ASP A 110 53.69 -13.24 70.52
CA ASP A 110 54.11 -12.48 71.72
C ASP A 110 55.57 -12.82 72.09
N LEU A 111 56.39 -11.70 72.27
CA LEU A 111 57.80 -11.94 72.63
C LEU A 111 58.07 -11.43 74.05
N PRO A 112 58.70 -12.18 74.95
CA PRO A 112 58.97 -11.63 76.28
C PRO A 112 59.83 -10.35 76.21
N GLY A 113 59.44 -9.02 76.65
CA GLY A 113 60.28 -7.80 76.75
C GLY A 113 61.46 -8.00 77.68
N ASN A 114 62.84 -8.21 77.14
CA ASN A 114 63.91 -8.08 78.17
C ASN A 114 64.34 -6.61 78.30
N ALA A 115 64.46 -5.92 79.47
CA ALA A 115 64.97 -4.59 79.87
C ALA A 115 66.38 -4.33 79.32
N ALA A 116 67.11 -5.20 78.36
CA ALA A 116 68.40 -4.70 77.86
C ALA A 116 68.36 -4.62 76.32
N ALA A 117 68.78 -3.42 75.69
CA ALA A 117 68.85 -3.02 74.27
C ALA A 117 69.72 -4.02 73.48
N ASP A 118 69.11 -5.05 72.56
CA ASP A 118 69.74 -5.79 71.44
C ASP A 118 70.05 -7.24 71.87
N SER A 119 69.28 -8.04 72.76
CA SER A 119 69.35 -9.52 72.86
C SER A 119 68.11 -10.15 72.21
N PRO A 120 68.37 -11.36 71.33
CA PRO A 120 67.27 -12.00 70.59
C PRO A 120 66.26 -12.68 71.55
N PRO A 121 64.90 -12.46 71.44
CA PRO A 121 63.86 -13.10 72.26
C PRO A 121 64.09 -14.61 72.38
N ASP A 122 64.01 -15.19 73.78
CA ASP A 122 64.26 -16.58 74.25
C ASP A 122 63.17 -17.54 73.73
N GLU A 123 61.90 -17.19 73.25
CA GLU A 123 60.93 -18.12 72.61
C GLU A 123 59.59 -17.41 72.44
N VAL A 124 58.87 -17.65 71.40
CA VAL A 124 57.50 -17.18 71.10
C VAL A 124 56.50 -18.06 71.85
N ILE A 125 55.50 -17.40 72.75
CA ILE A 125 54.46 -18.17 73.47
C ILE A 125 53.12 -17.99 72.73
N PRO A 126 52.69 -19.00 71.93
CA PRO A 126 51.53 -18.78 71.05
C PRO A 126 50.24 -19.37 71.67
N ILE A 127 49.13 -18.67 71.47
CA ILE A 127 47.81 -19.35 71.50
C ILE A 127 47.47 -19.84 70.07
N PRO A 128 47.54 -21.27 69.98
CA PRO A 128 47.47 -21.79 68.61
C PRO A 128 46.06 -21.65 68.00
N PHE A 129 46.07 -21.43 66.68
CA PHE A 129 44.80 -21.43 65.93
C PHE A 129 44.23 -22.84 65.86
N ASN A 130 42.97 -22.93 66.14
CA ASN A 130 42.25 -24.21 66.01
C ASN A 130 41.60 -24.30 64.62
N PRO A 131 42.07 -25.31 63.82
CA PRO A 131 41.57 -25.34 62.44
C PRO A 131 40.30 -26.21 62.31
N GLU A 132 39.82 -26.75 63.41
CA GLU A 132 38.64 -27.64 63.32
C GLU A 132 37.39 -26.89 62.86
N ARG A 133 36.57 -27.48 61.98
CA ARG A 133 35.38 -26.81 61.40
C ARG A 133 34.11 -27.54 61.83
N THR A 134 34.10 -27.96 63.05
CA THR A 134 32.89 -28.62 63.61
C THR A 134 32.29 -27.73 64.71
N ALA A 135 31.01 -27.96 64.96
CA ALA A 135 30.26 -27.11 65.93
C ALA A 135 30.87 -27.20 67.33
N ALA A 136 31.44 -28.37 67.70
CA ALA A 136 32.10 -28.48 69.04
C ALA A 136 33.53 -29.02 68.86
N THR A 137 34.47 -28.47 69.71
CA THR A 137 35.86 -28.96 69.64
C THR A 137 36.47 -28.93 71.05
N SER A 138 37.32 -29.99 71.27
CA SER A 138 38.02 -30.01 72.57
C SER A 138 39.49 -29.59 72.40
N THR A 139 39.82 -29.23 71.06
CA THR A 139 41.19 -28.73 70.80
C THR A 139 41.35 -27.28 71.29
N PRO A 140 42.22 -27.05 72.34
CA PRO A 140 42.40 -25.72 72.94
C PRO A 140 42.98 -24.71 71.92
N GLY A 141 42.68 -23.44 72.03
CA GLY A 141 43.18 -22.39 71.12
C GLY A 141 42.06 -21.44 70.69
N PHE A 142 42.46 -20.64 69.65
CA PHE A 142 41.40 -19.70 69.22
C PHE A 142 40.97 -20.07 67.80
N ARG A 143 39.68 -19.80 67.46
CA ARG A 143 39.15 -19.89 66.08
C ARG A 143 38.14 -18.78 65.83
N VAL A 144 37.81 -18.57 64.56
CA VAL A 144 36.96 -17.40 64.23
C VAL A 144 35.63 -17.91 63.66
N ALA A 145 34.53 -17.50 64.34
CA ALA A 145 33.18 -17.94 63.89
C ALA A 145 32.50 -16.85 63.04
N ILE A 146 31.68 -17.34 62.02
CA ILE A 146 30.95 -16.41 61.14
C ILE A 146 29.45 -16.50 61.46
N PHE A 147 28.93 -15.19 61.36
CA PHE A 147 27.49 -15.13 61.71
C PHE A 147 26.76 -14.36 60.59
N ASP A 148 25.55 -14.66 60.35
CA ASP A 148 24.62 -13.80 59.59
C ASP A 148 23.65 -13.10 60.56
N GLU A 149 23.95 -11.76 60.64
CA GLU A 149 23.28 -10.98 61.72
C GLU A 149 21.92 -10.47 61.26
N GLY A 150 20.79 -10.47 62.31
CA GLY A 150 19.51 -9.78 62.02
C GLY A 150 18.37 -10.39 62.85
N GLU A 151 17.53 -9.44 63.65
CA GLU A 151 16.36 -9.75 64.49
C GLU A 151 15.06 -9.67 63.68
N ASN A 152 15.15 -9.39 62.30
CA ASN A 152 13.94 -9.28 61.44
C ASN A 152 14.38 -9.14 59.98
N GLY A 153 14.84 -10.37 59.52
CA GLY A 153 14.85 -10.43 58.02
C GLY A 153 16.15 -11.07 57.52
N GLY A 154 17.02 -11.80 58.32
CA GLY A 154 18.08 -12.71 57.83
C GLY A 154 17.72 -14.18 58.07
N GLN A 155 18.11 -15.12 57.15
CA GLN A 155 17.94 -16.59 57.10
C GLN A 155 18.09 -17.23 58.49
N GLN A 156 18.50 -16.44 59.61
CA GLN A 156 18.54 -17.04 60.96
C GLN A 156 17.64 -16.26 61.92
N VAL A 157 16.26 -15.99 61.61
CA VAL A 157 15.25 -15.21 62.36
C VAL A 157 14.87 -15.98 63.63
N GLY A 158 15.09 -15.29 65.04
CA GLY A 158 14.43 -15.77 66.29
C GLY A 158 15.31 -16.78 67.03
N ALA A 159 16.66 -16.89 66.88
CA ALA A 159 17.39 -17.86 67.74
C ALA A 159 18.54 -17.15 68.46
N ALA A 160 18.18 -16.30 69.36
CA ALA A 160 19.24 -16.01 70.36
C ALA A 160 19.42 -17.21 71.30
N PRO A 161 20.88 -17.60 71.49
CA PRO A 161 21.99 -16.88 70.85
C PRO A 161 22.27 -17.41 69.43
N GLN A 162 22.41 -16.42 68.33
CA GLN A 162 22.63 -16.77 66.91
C GLN A 162 23.82 -17.74 66.76
N THR A 163 23.50 -18.96 66.35
CA THR A 163 24.46 -20.07 66.13
C THR A 163 25.38 -19.76 64.94
N PRO A 164 26.65 -19.95 65.20
CA PRO A 164 27.62 -19.74 64.11
C PRO A 164 27.25 -20.54 62.85
N ILE A 165 27.39 -19.76 61.69
CA ILE A 165 27.20 -20.44 60.39
C ILE A 165 28.32 -21.45 60.17
N GLY A 166 29.50 -21.14 60.69
CA GLY A 166 30.68 -22.02 60.59
C GLY A 166 31.95 -21.29 61.06
N TYR A 167 33.09 -21.95 60.85
CA TYR A 167 34.35 -21.36 61.36
C TYR A 167 35.34 -21.18 60.19
N ALA A 168 36.09 -19.99 60.25
CA ALA A 168 36.96 -19.56 59.13
C ALA A 168 38.30 -20.29 59.22
N ARG A 169 39.00 -20.39 58.16
CA ARG A 169 40.38 -20.94 58.12
C ARG A 169 41.41 -19.82 57.93
N GLN A 170 42.65 -20.27 58.26
CA GLN A 170 43.71 -19.30 57.94
C GLN A 170 44.00 -19.32 56.43
N TYR A 171 44.13 -18.10 55.92
CA TYR A 171 44.33 -18.04 54.46
C TYR A 171 45.76 -18.47 54.12
N VAL A 172 45.87 -19.38 53.07
CA VAL A 172 47.20 -19.85 52.63
C VAL A 172 47.45 -19.34 51.21
N SER A 173 48.63 -18.60 51.07
CA SER A 173 49.03 -18.18 49.72
C SER A 173 50.41 -18.74 49.39
N ASP A 174 50.57 -19.61 48.23
CA ASP A 174 51.83 -20.24 47.77
C ASP A 174 52.39 -21.20 48.83
N GLY A 175 51.43 -21.93 49.44
CA GLY A 175 51.83 -23.04 50.33
C GLY A 175 52.18 -22.55 51.75
N ALA A 176 52.05 -21.11 52.01
CA ALA A 176 52.36 -20.63 53.38
C ALA A 176 51.17 -19.83 53.93
N VAL A 177 50.90 -19.98 55.33
CA VAL A 177 49.82 -19.24 56.02
C VAL A 177 50.14 -17.75 56.02
N VAL A 178 49.16 -17.01 55.51
CA VAL A 178 49.27 -15.54 55.64
C VAL A 178 48.68 -15.10 56.99
N GLU A 179 49.58 -14.72 57.81
CA GLU A 179 49.11 -14.39 59.18
C GLU A 179 48.19 -13.17 59.16
N GLY A 180 47.13 -13.28 59.96
CA GLY A 180 46.25 -12.11 60.15
C GLY A 180 45.11 -12.11 59.11
N VAL A 181 45.12 -13.09 58.15
CA VAL A 181 44.05 -13.11 57.13
C VAL A 181 43.31 -14.45 57.23
N TYR A 182 42.00 -14.27 57.19
CA TYR A 182 41.18 -15.48 57.35
C TYR A 182 40.14 -15.53 56.23
N VAL A 183 39.77 -16.77 55.86
CA VAL A 183 38.82 -16.92 54.74
C VAL A 183 37.71 -17.88 55.19
N PHE A 184 36.53 -17.48 54.75
CA PHE A 184 35.39 -18.37 55.02
C PHE A 184 34.66 -18.63 53.70
N ASP A 185 34.65 -19.94 53.33
CA ASP A 185 33.89 -20.41 52.15
C ASP A 185 32.56 -21.06 52.58
N PHE A 186 31.51 -20.38 52.19
CA PHE A 186 30.18 -20.82 52.68
C PHE A 186 29.87 -22.22 52.15
N ASP A 187 30.52 -22.58 51.07
CA ASP A 187 30.27 -23.92 50.50
C ASP A 187 31.01 -25.00 51.29
N THR A 188 32.21 -24.73 51.76
CA THR A 188 32.99 -25.84 52.35
C THR A 188 33.14 -25.64 53.86
N ASP A 189 32.99 -24.40 54.37
CA ASP A 189 33.36 -24.16 55.78
C ASP A 189 32.13 -24.02 56.67
N ALA A 190 30.94 -24.08 56.04
CA ALA A 190 29.73 -23.96 56.89
C ALA A 190 29.51 -25.26 57.68
N LEU A 191 29.04 -25.18 58.85
CA LEU A 191 28.78 -26.38 59.67
C LEU A 191 27.72 -27.28 59.03
N ASP A 192 26.67 -26.61 58.41
CA ASP A 192 25.72 -27.36 57.57
C ASP A 192 26.13 -27.27 56.09
N PRO A 193 26.60 -28.37 55.60
CA PRO A 193 27.11 -28.34 54.22
C PRO A 193 26.03 -27.90 53.22
N ALA A 194 24.73 -27.96 53.57
CA ALA A 194 23.63 -27.52 52.66
C ALA A 194 23.30 -26.05 52.88
N PHE A 195 24.04 -25.39 53.74
CA PHE A 195 23.68 -24.00 54.05
C PHE A 195 24.05 -23.10 52.87
N THR A 196 23.01 -22.37 52.42
CA THR A 196 23.24 -21.31 51.41
C THR A 196 22.49 -20.04 51.85
N LEU A 197 23.10 -18.97 51.38
CA LEU A 197 22.39 -17.71 51.68
C LEU A 197 21.18 -17.54 50.76
N ASP A 198 19.92 -17.28 51.44
CA ASP A 198 18.75 -17.00 50.59
C ASP A 198 18.86 -15.62 49.93
N ASP A 199 18.00 -15.47 48.79
CA ASP A 199 17.97 -14.14 48.16
C ASP A 199 17.57 -13.06 49.18
N GLY A 200 18.29 -11.88 49.12
CA GLY A 200 17.98 -10.76 50.04
C GLY A 200 19.27 -10.26 50.72
N SER A 201 19.06 -9.27 51.60
CA SER A 201 20.21 -8.64 52.28
C SER A 201 20.67 -9.50 53.46
N HIS A 202 22.01 -9.63 53.50
CA HIS A 202 22.61 -10.34 54.64
C HIS A 202 23.70 -9.49 55.29
N PHE A 203 23.62 -9.56 56.64
CA PHE A 203 24.62 -8.78 57.39
C PHE A 203 25.58 -9.73 58.12
N LEU A 204 26.75 -9.88 57.55
CA LEU A 204 27.69 -10.89 58.07
C LEU A 204 28.68 -10.27 59.06
N SER A 205 28.89 -11.14 60.13
CA SER A 205 29.88 -10.67 61.12
C SER A 205 30.75 -11.86 61.57
N ALA A 206 31.88 -11.51 62.18
CA ALA A 206 32.79 -12.56 62.67
C ALA A 206 33.22 -12.26 64.10
N ARG A 207 33.45 -13.45 64.85
CA ARG A 207 33.94 -13.26 66.24
C ARG A 207 34.91 -14.38 66.59
N VAL A 208 35.87 -13.98 67.52
CA VAL A 208 36.88 -14.98 67.92
C VAL A 208 36.30 -15.82 69.07
N GLN A 209 36.39 -17.13 68.88
CA GLN A 209 36.04 -18.04 69.99
C GLN A 209 37.30 -18.62 70.65
N MET A 210 37.24 -18.40 71.98
CA MET A 210 38.40 -18.92 72.71
C MET A 210 38.02 -20.24 73.41
N ILE A 211 38.91 -21.30 73.28
CA ILE A 211 38.59 -22.62 73.89
C ILE A 211 39.58 -22.89 75.03
N ASP A 212 38.94 -23.12 76.15
CA ASP A 212 39.74 -23.29 77.37
C ASP A 212 40.53 -24.61 77.31
N PRO A 213 41.83 -24.58 77.59
CA PRO A 213 42.68 -25.76 77.46
C PRO A 213 42.52 -26.73 78.63
N ALA A 214 41.92 -26.28 79.87
CA ALA A 214 41.77 -27.12 81.09
C ALA A 214 40.45 -27.90 81.07
N THR A 215 39.37 -27.26 80.46
CA THR A 215 38.06 -27.91 80.26
C THR A 215 37.52 -27.54 78.87
N PRO A 216 37.96 -28.19 77.87
CA PRO A 216 37.74 -27.86 76.45
C PRO A 216 36.25 -27.79 76.11
N ALA A 217 35.29 -28.01 77.03
CA ALA A 217 33.84 -27.81 76.81
C ALA A 217 33.43 -26.38 77.19
N GLN A 218 34.43 -25.66 77.79
CA GLN A 218 34.05 -24.27 78.17
C GLN A 218 34.72 -23.29 77.19
N THR A 219 33.89 -22.52 76.38
CA THR A 219 34.40 -21.55 75.38
C THR A 219 33.86 -20.16 75.71
N GLY A 220 34.69 -19.07 75.27
CA GLY A 220 34.26 -17.67 75.39
C GLY A 220 34.39 -16.94 74.06
N TRP A 221 33.54 -15.85 73.98
CA TRP A 221 33.52 -15.15 72.68
C TRP A 221 34.08 -13.73 72.86
N GLY A 222 34.92 -13.36 71.85
CA GLY A 222 35.33 -11.94 71.77
C GLY A 222 34.25 -11.06 71.16
N PRO A 223 34.60 -9.68 71.03
CA PRO A 223 33.58 -8.79 70.45
C PRO A 223 33.31 -9.13 68.97
N ARG A 224 32.06 -8.64 68.44
CA ARG A 224 31.68 -8.83 67.01
C ARG A 224 32.40 -7.84 66.12
N SER A 225 32.69 -8.27 64.92
CA SER A 225 33.22 -7.29 63.93
C SER A 225 32.10 -6.35 63.47
N ALA A 226 32.59 -5.23 62.61
CA ALA A 226 31.55 -4.45 61.90
C ALA A 226 30.82 -5.32 60.87
N LEU A 227 29.52 -4.89 60.60
CA LEU A 227 28.68 -5.74 59.71
C LEU A 227 29.09 -5.53 58.24
N LEU A 228 29.25 -6.64 57.50
CA LEU A 228 29.30 -6.57 56.02
C LEU A 228 27.93 -6.93 55.41
N GLU A 229 27.42 -5.86 54.76
CA GLU A 229 26.15 -6.17 54.08
C GLU A 229 26.43 -6.72 52.67
N ILE A 230 25.79 -7.85 52.51
CA ILE A 230 25.78 -8.31 51.10
C ILE A 230 24.35 -8.59 50.67
N VAL A 231 24.22 -8.41 49.30
CA VAL A 231 22.88 -8.71 48.75
C VAL A 231 23.01 -9.92 47.82
N VAL A 232 22.26 -10.97 48.23
CA VAL A 232 22.30 -12.20 47.40
C VAL A 232 21.04 -12.22 46.52
N ASP A 233 21.34 -12.37 45.18
CA ASP A 233 20.25 -12.46 44.19
C ASP A 233 20.58 -13.56 43.17
N THR A 234 19.81 -14.66 43.27
CA THR A 234 20.15 -15.80 42.38
C THR A 234 19.10 -15.90 41.27
N ALA A 235 18.11 -14.95 41.33
CA ALA A 235 17.02 -15.06 40.35
C ALA A 235 17.42 -14.39 39.03
N GLU A 236 17.11 -15.10 37.92
CA GLU A 236 17.33 -14.46 36.60
C GLU A 236 16.36 -13.28 36.39
N PRO A 237 16.96 -12.20 35.73
CA PRO A 237 16.07 -11.06 35.50
C PRO A 237 15.05 -11.35 34.37
N PRO A 238 13.72 -10.95 34.57
CA PRO A 238 12.77 -11.11 33.47
C PRO A 238 13.08 -10.15 32.31
N VAL A 239 12.86 -10.67 31.09
CA VAL A 239 13.04 -9.77 29.93
C VAL A 239 12.05 -10.19 28.84
N SER A 240 11.52 -9.18 28.15
CA SER A 240 10.58 -9.52 27.07
C SER A 240 10.59 -8.41 26.02
N PHE A 241 10.28 -8.92 24.76
CA PHE A 241 9.90 -7.86 23.78
C PHE A 241 8.48 -7.36 24.09
N GLY A 242 8.31 -6.03 24.07
CA GLY A 242 6.98 -5.47 24.43
C GLY A 242 6.51 -5.93 25.81
N PHE A 243 5.22 -5.94 25.95
CA PHE A 243 4.65 -6.40 27.23
C PHE A 243 4.63 -7.94 27.31
N PRO A 244 4.92 -8.53 28.46
CA PRO A 244 5.07 -9.99 28.60
C PRO A 244 3.75 -10.72 28.30
N ASP A 245 2.59 -10.02 28.35
CA ASP A 245 1.32 -10.76 28.17
C ASP A 245 0.73 -10.46 26.78
N VAL A 246 1.55 -9.85 25.93
CA VAL A 246 1.04 -9.55 24.57
C VAL A 246 2.01 -10.19 23.57
N ALA A 247 1.55 -11.26 23.00
CA ALA A 247 2.43 -11.99 22.06
C ALA A 247 2.70 -11.16 20.80
N GLY A 248 4.01 -11.16 20.37
CA GLY A 248 4.32 -10.65 19.02
C GLY A 248 4.44 -9.12 19.00
N ASP A 249 4.36 -8.43 20.25
CA ASP A 249 4.64 -6.97 20.30
C ASP A 249 6.12 -6.72 20.59
N GLY A 250 6.56 -5.49 20.40
CA GLY A 250 8.01 -5.32 20.70
C GLY A 250 8.73 -4.63 19.55
N LEU A 251 8.02 -4.57 18.43
CA LEU A 251 8.50 -3.68 17.34
C LEU A 251 7.83 -2.31 17.45
N GLN A 252 8.66 -1.33 17.66
CA GLN A 252 8.07 0.01 17.86
C GLN A 252 7.26 0.42 16.62
N GLN A 253 6.14 1.10 16.93
CA GLN A 253 5.22 1.44 15.84
C GLN A 253 5.93 2.24 14.73
N ALA A 254 6.79 3.15 15.13
CA ALA A 254 7.51 3.94 14.10
C ALA A 254 8.43 3.05 13.26
N GLY A 255 8.83 2.00 13.78
CA GLY A 255 9.76 1.08 13.08
C GLY A 255 9.01 0.00 12.29
N ASP A 256 7.65 -0.16 12.53
CA ASP A 256 6.80 -1.09 11.75
C ASP A 256 6.06 -0.32 10.65
N THR A 257 6.79 -0.25 9.54
CA THR A 257 6.22 0.56 8.44
C THR A 257 4.87 -0.03 7.99
N GLY A 258 4.03 0.77 7.41
CA GLY A 258 2.69 0.31 7.00
C GLY A 258 2.01 1.35 6.10
N ILE A 259 0.74 1.16 5.96
CA ILE A 259 -0.05 2.07 5.11
C ILE A 259 -0.74 3.13 5.97
N PRO A 260 -0.63 4.43 5.55
CA PRO A 260 -1.27 5.51 6.31
C PRO A 260 -2.79 5.31 6.42
N ASN A 261 -3.37 5.49 7.63
CA ASN A 261 -4.81 5.41 7.94
C ASN A 261 -5.30 3.96 7.99
N GLN A 262 -4.30 3.08 8.03
CA GLN A 262 -4.64 1.66 8.29
C GLN A 262 -3.81 1.13 9.47
N PRO A 263 -4.30 1.34 10.68
CA PRO A 263 -3.54 1.07 11.92
C PRO A 263 -3.14 -0.40 12.02
N ALA A 264 -3.93 -1.28 11.37
CA ALA A 264 -3.60 -2.73 11.50
C ALA A 264 -2.25 -3.04 10.85
N THR A 265 -1.81 -2.22 9.87
CA THR A 265 -0.53 -2.52 9.19
C THR A 265 0.66 -2.05 10.04
N TYR A 266 0.46 -1.30 11.12
CA TYR A 266 1.59 -0.82 11.96
C TYR A 266 1.77 -1.73 13.17
N VAL A 267 0.98 -2.80 13.22
CA VAL A 267 1.20 -3.72 14.37
C VAL A 267 1.20 -5.15 13.82
N ASP A 268 1.53 -5.31 12.53
CA ASP A 268 1.44 -6.65 11.89
C ASP A 268 2.83 -7.28 11.79
N ARG A 269 3.88 -6.45 12.19
CA ARG A 269 5.27 -6.93 12.23
C ARG A 269 5.83 -7.11 10.82
N ILE A 270 5.20 -6.54 9.91
CA ILE A 270 5.74 -6.45 8.54
C ILE A 270 6.28 -5.05 8.30
N THR A 271 7.59 -5.01 7.89
CA THR A 271 8.16 -3.65 7.84
C THR A 271 9.16 -3.56 6.68
N SER A 272 9.30 -2.35 6.15
CA SER A 272 10.33 -2.13 5.12
C SER A 272 11.54 -1.43 5.73
N ASN A 273 11.49 -1.16 7.02
CA ASN A 273 12.59 -0.48 7.71
C ASN A 273 13.69 -1.51 8.05
N THR A 274 14.84 -1.30 7.48
CA THR A 274 15.89 -2.35 7.62
C THR A 274 16.68 -2.14 8.91
N THR A 275 16.44 -1.03 9.65
CA THR A 275 17.04 -0.84 10.99
C THR A 275 15.95 -0.45 11.99
N PRO A 276 15.06 -1.35 12.30
CA PRO A 276 13.90 -1.01 13.12
C PRO A 276 14.28 -0.82 14.60
N THR A 277 13.39 -0.12 15.28
CA THR A 277 13.56 0.06 16.74
C THR A 277 12.68 -0.95 17.49
N PHE A 278 13.32 -1.56 18.50
CA PHE A 278 12.59 -2.53 19.34
C PHE A 278 12.44 -1.99 20.77
N TRP A 279 11.35 -2.53 21.40
CA TRP A 279 11.17 -2.11 22.80
C TRP A 279 10.63 -3.27 23.61
N GLY A 280 10.79 -3.15 25.01
CA GLY A 280 10.25 -4.20 25.87
C GLY A 280 10.45 -3.85 27.34
N ILE A 281 10.17 -4.91 28.21
CA ILE A 281 10.29 -4.71 29.67
C ILE A 281 11.38 -5.65 30.20
N ALA A 282 12.15 -5.07 31.06
CA ALA A 282 13.14 -5.88 31.81
C ALA A 282 13.31 -5.32 33.21
N GLU A 283 14.00 -6.17 34.02
CA GLU A 283 14.29 -5.62 35.37
C GLU A 283 15.01 -4.27 35.27
N ALA A 284 14.62 -3.36 36.16
CA ALA A 284 15.22 -2.00 36.11
C ALA A 284 16.74 -2.07 36.31
N ASN A 285 17.46 -1.37 35.43
CA ASN A 285 18.93 -1.19 35.48
C ASN A 285 19.64 -2.44 34.93
N ALA A 286 18.75 -3.32 34.36
CA ALA A 286 19.40 -4.49 33.74
C ALA A 286 19.95 -4.13 32.34
N VAL A 287 21.11 -4.69 32.02
CA VAL A 287 21.64 -4.57 30.65
C VAL A 287 20.86 -5.54 29.73
N VAL A 288 20.39 -4.93 28.63
CA VAL A 288 19.56 -5.72 27.71
C VAL A 288 20.35 -5.89 26.40
N ARG A 289 20.33 -7.17 25.88
CA ARG A 289 20.99 -7.44 24.59
C ARG A 289 19.99 -8.05 23.59
N VAL A 290 20.15 -7.60 22.37
CA VAL A 290 19.24 -8.14 21.33
C VAL A 290 20.11 -8.81 20.26
N TYR A 291 19.61 -10.06 19.91
CA TYR A 291 20.36 -10.85 18.92
C TYR A 291 19.46 -11.16 17.71
N ALA A 292 20.18 -11.33 16.54
CA ALA A 292 19.46 -11.85 15.38
C ALA A 292 19.93 -13.28 15.09
N ASP A 293 18.99 -14.10 14.78
CA ASP A 293 19.28 -15.52 14.56
C ASP A 293 19.88 -15.73 13.16
N LEU A 294 21.09 -16.07 13.02
CA LEU A 294 21.77 -16.13 11.70
C LEU A 294 21.66 -17.54 11.12
N ASN A 295 21.59 -18.52 11.97
CA ASN A 295 21.57 -19.90 11.41
C ASN A 295 20.15 -20.44 11.33
N ASN A 296 19.14 -19.61 11.75
CA ASN A 296 17.69 -19.85 11.58
C ASN A 296 17.24 -21.14 12.26
N ASN A 297 17.87 -21.53 13.38
CA ASN A 297 17.47 -22.78 14.07
C ASN A 297 16.52 -22.48 15.23
N GLY A 298 16.21 -21.10 15.37
CA GLY A 298 15.17 -20.75 16.38
C GLY A 298 15.73 -20.83 17.81
N VAL A 299 17.04 -21.06 17.89
CA VAL A 299 17.64 -21.12 19.24
C VAL A 299 18.79 -20.10 19.31
N LEU A 300 18.84 -19.33 20.56
CA LEU A 300 19.94 -18.34 20.66
C LEU A 300 21.27 -19.05 20.92
N ASP A 301 22.24 -18.88 19.95
CA ASP A 301 23.65 -19.27 20.12
C ASP A 301 24.57 -18.04 20.07
N PRO A 302 24.98 -17.56 21.26
CA PRO A 302 25.71 -16.28 21.31
C PRO A 302 27.03 -16.35 20.54
N ALA A 303 27.53 -17.60 20.28
CA ALA A 303 28.79 -17.70 19.51
C ALA A 303 28.53 -17.56 18.01
N THR A 304 27.36 -17.92 17.56
CA THR A 304 27.07 -17.89 16.10
C THR A 304 26.06 -16.78 15.78
N ASP A 305 25.07 -16.50 16.65
CA ASP A 305 24.06 -15.46 16.34
C ASP A 305 24.63 -14.05 16.52
N LEU A 306 23.95 -13.15 15.75
CA LEU A 306 24.55 -11.80 15.66
C LEU A 306 23.96 -10.89 16.76
N LEU A 307 24.93 -10.32 17.58
CA LEU A 307 24.46 -9.29 18.53
C LEU A 307 24.20 -7.96 17.81
N LEU A 308 22.92 -7.56 17.86
CA LEU A 308 22.57 -6.31 17.16
C LEU A 308 22.96 -5.08 17.97
N GLY A 309 22.78 -5.18 19.33
CA GLY A 309 23.16 -4.01 20.17
C GLY A 309 22.81 -4.29 21.63
N LYS A 310 23.29 -3.28 22.51
CA LYS A 310 23.03 -3.36 23.96
C LYS A 310 22.41 -2.05 24.45
N THR A 311 21.51 -2.23 25.46
CA THR A 311 20.92 -1.04 26.11
C THR A 311 20.61 -1.35 27.57
N VAL A 312 20.10 -0.28 28.25
CA VAL A 312 19.78 -0.53 29.68
C VAL A 312 18.28 -0.28 29.91
N ALA A 313 17.71 -1.12 30.76
CA ALA A 313 16.29 -0.89 31.11
C ALA A 313 16.14 0.25 32.13
N LEU A 314 15.39 1.26 31.66
CA LEU A 314 15.19 2.43 32.54
C LEU A 314 13.99 2.21 33.47
N PRO A 315 14.13 2.58 34.74
CA PRO A 315 13.01 2.40 35.67
C PRO A 315 11.78 3.23 35.24
N THR A 316 10.61 2.71 35.37
CA THR A 316 9.38 3.38 34.89
C THR A 316 8.99 4.52 35.85
N ASP A 317 9.46 4.52 37.11
CA ASP A 317 9.09 5.59 38.08
C ASP A 317 10.27 6.54 38.29
N GLY A 318 11.35 6.33 37.41
CA GLY A 318 12.47 7.32 37.45
C GLY A 318 13.40 7.08 38.65
N THR A 319 13.02 6.14 39.61
CA THR A 319 13.93 5.87 40.75
C THR A 319 14.40 4.41 40.67
N SER A 320 15.61 4.17 41.07
CA SER A 320 16.26 2.84 41.03
C SER A 320 15.54 1.86 41.96
N GLN A 321 14.27 2.25 42.45
CA GLN A 321 13.68 1.40 43.51
C GLN A 321 12.52 0.60 42.93
N HIS A 322 12.22 0.81 41.62
CA HIS A 322 11.10 0.03 41.03
C HIS A 322 11.68 -1.20 40.32
N PRO A 323 11.08 -2.45 40.52
CA PRO A 323 11.64 -3.71 39.99
C PRO A 323 11.43 -3.83 38.47
N ASP A 324 10.49 -2.92 37.83
CA ASP A 324 10.26 -3.05 36.37
C ASP A 324 10.81 -1.83 35.63
N GLY A 325 11.63 -2.15 34.51
CA GLY A 325 12.17 -1.08 33.63
C GLY A 325 11.78 -1.31 32.17
N GLN A 326 11.78 -0.13 31.38
CA GLN A 326 11.54 -0.24 29.93
C GLN A 326 12.85 -0.01 29.15
N TRP A 327 12.90 -0.83 28.05
CA TRP A 327 14.12 -0.61 27.23
C TRP A 327 13.73 -0.42 25.76
N THR A 328 14.57 0.34 25.13
CA THR A 328 14.43 0.52 23.67
C THR A 328 15.80 0.36 23.00
N LEU A 329 15.74 -0.27 21.74
CA LEU A 329 16.99 -0.40 20.98
C LEU A 329 16.69 -0.30 19.48
N THR A 330 17.43 0.69 18.87
CA THR A 330 17.37 0.76 17.39
C THR A 330 18.54 -0.02 16.79
N SER A 331 18.16 -0.92 15.90
CA SER A 331 19.23 -1.75 15.33
C SER A 331 20.24 -0.90 14.54
N PRO A 332 21.43 -0.94 14.85
CA PRO A 332 22.47 -0.21 14.10
C PRO A 332 22.92 -0.99 12.86
N ILE A 333 22.43 -2.23 12.80
CA ILE A 333 22.81 -3.06 11.64
C ILE A 333 21.59 -3.22 10.72
N ASN A 334 21.88 -3.07 9.44
CA ASN A 334 20.85 -3.29 8.42
C ASN A 334 20.48 -4.78 8.30
N LEU A 335 19.25 -5.05 8.60
CA LEU A 335 18.84 -6.46 8.67
C LEU A 335 18.62 -7.01 7.26
N ASN A 336 19.03 -6.34 6.24
CA ASN A 336 19.10 -6.86 4.85
C ASN A 336 20.54 -6.78 4.35
N ASP A 337 21.47 -6.49 5.21
CA ASP A 337 22.89 -6.46 4.79
C ASP A 337 23.33 -7.88 4.38
N PRO A 338 23.73 -8.04 3.11
CA PRO A 338 24.01 -9.38 2.58
C PRO A 338 25.20 -10.05 3.28
N ALA A 339 26.01 -9.24 4.04
CA ALA A 339 27.13 -9.85 4.80
C ALA A 339 26.62 -10.74 5.93
N TYR A 340 25.49 -10.38 6.44
CA TYR A 340 24.98 -11.17 7.59
C TYR A 340 23.73 -11.95 7.19
N PHE A 341 22.98 -11.33 6.21
CA PHE A 341 21.71 -11.94 5.78
C PHE A 341 21.74 -12.09 4.25
N PRO A 342 22.17 -13.23 3.73
CA PRO A 342 22.44 -13.42 2.29
C PRO A 342 21.16 -13.42 1.46
N VAL A 343 20.03 -13.72 2.14
CA VAL A 343 18.76 -13.65 1.38
C VAL A 343 18.00 -12.37 1.79
N LEU A 344 17.68 -11.56 0.76
CA LEU A 344 17.00 -10.28 1.04
C LEU A 344 15.53 -10.52 1.40
N ASP A 345 15.09 -9.64 2.25
CA ASP A 345 13.64 -9.63 2.57
C ASP A 345 13.16 -11.04 2.97
N ARG A 346 12.92 -11.15 4.24
CA ARG A 346 12.42 -12.41 4.82
C ARG A 346 12.17 -12.21 6.31
N THR A 347 11.78 -13.32 6.84
CA THR A 347 11.50 -13.27 8.29
C THR A 347 12.83 -13.20 9.07
N ARG A 348 12.79 -12.18 9.99
CA ARG A 348 13.93 -12.12 10.93
C ARG A 348 13.49 -12.57 12.32
N THR A 349 14.36 -13.55 12.79
CA THR A 349 14.06 -14.02 14.16
C THR A 349 15.02 -13.36 15.16
N LEU A 350 14.36 -12.79 16.21
CA LEU A 350 15.20 -12.00 17.16
C LEU A 350 15.01 -12.55 18.58
N PHE A 351 16.21 -12.41 19.31
CA PHE A 351 16.18 -12.81 20.73
C PHE A 351 16.60 -11.64 21.63
N VAL A 352 16.10 -11.83 22.95
CA VAL A 352 16.53 -10.76 23.88
C VAL A 352 16.93 -11.41 25.20
N THR A 353 18.09 -10.85 25.79
CA THR A 353 18.48 -11.29 27.14
C THR A 353 18.70 -10.07 28.05
N ALA A 354 18.66 -10.38 29.35
CA ALA A 354 18.91 -9.29 30.31
C ALA A 354 19.86 -9.78 31.41
N GLU A 355 20.71 -8.90 31.73
CA GLU A 355 21.61 -9.17 32.87
C GLU A 355 21.38 -8.18 34.01
N ASP A 356 21.05 -8.80 35.30
CA ASP A 356 20.76 -7.88 36.41
C ASP A 356 22.05 -7.47 37.12
N LEU A 357 21.97 -6.72 38.27
CA LEU A 357 23.15 -6.13 38.92
C LEU A 357 24.02 -7.21 39.57
N ALA A 358 23.33 -8.33 39.92
CA ALA A 358 24.09 -9.41 40.60
C ALA A 358 24.80 -10.31 39.59
N GLY A 359 24.59 -9.95 38.19
CA GLY A 359 25.31 -10.69 37.14
C GLY A 359 24.50 -11.89 36.62
N ASN A 360 23.19 -12.04 37.09
CA ASN A 360 22.32 -13.08 36.48
C ASN A 360 21.91 -12.72 35.05
N VAL A 361 22.07 -13.72 34.15
CA VAL A 361 21.66 -13.45 32.76
C VAL A 361 20.44 -14.34 32.43
N SER A 362 19.48 -13.62 31.87
CA SER A 362 18.30 -14.42 31.50
C SER A 362 18.55 -15.12 30.16
N GLY A 363 18.19 -16.46 30.07
CA GLY A 363 18.22 -17.15 28.77
C GLY A 363 17.01 -16.78 27.89
N PRO A 364 17.22 -16.92 26.60
CA PRO A 364 16.06 -16.58 25.77
C PRO A 364 14.91 -17.59 25.93
N ASP A 365 13.69 -17.30 26.45
CA ASP A 365 12.55 -18.24 26.41
C ASP A 365 11.81 -18.11 25.07
N SER A 366 11.39 -19.33 24.51
CA SER A 366 10.65 -19.34 23.22
C SER A 366 9.53 -18.28 23.22
N GLU A 367 8.99 -17.81 24.29
CA GLU A 367 7.88 -16.82 24.39
C GLU A 367 8.42 -15.39 24.29
N ASP A 368 9.69 -15.07 24.32
CA ASP A 368 10.21 -13.69 24.25
C ASP A 368 11.05 -13.51 22.99
N MET A 369 10.80 -14.50 21.98
CA MET A 369 11.33 -14.38 20.61
C MET A 369 10.36 -13.54 19.76
N LEU A 370 11.05 -12.61 18.96
CA LEU A 370 10.20 -11.76 18.09
C LEU A 370 10.57 -12.04 16.62
N ARG A 371 9.46 -12.35 15.87
CA ARG A 371 9.70 -12.51 14.43
C ARG A 371 9.07 -11.33 13.65
N ILE A 372 9.92 -10.81 12.79
CA ILE A 372 9.39 -9.73 11.93
C ILE A 372 9.63 -10.12 10.48
N PHE A 373 8.70 -9.58 9.69
CA PHE A 373 8.88 -9.84 8.24
C PHE A 373 9.38 -8.56 7.55
N LEU A 374 10.56 -8.72 6.93
CA LEU A 374 11.18 -7.56 6.26
C LEU A 374 10.88 -7.63 4.76
N ASP A 375 10.30 -6.48 4.31
CA ASP A 375 9.98 -6.37 2.87
C ASP A 375 10.30 -4.95 2.38
N THR A 376 11.33 -4.88 1.51
CA THR A 376 11.75 -3.52 1.08
C THR A 376 11.40 -3.32 -0.40
N ARG A 377 10.78 -4.30 -0.93
CA ARG A 377 10.47 -4.17 -2.38
C ARG A 377 8.95 -4.02 -2.57
N GLY A 378 8.62 -3.16 -3.66
CA GLY A 378 7.19 -2.92 -3.93
C GLY A 378 6.60 -4.03 -4.81
N PRO A 379 5.31 -4.22 -4.73
CA PRO A 379 4.67 -5.17 -5.65
C PRO A 379 4.83 -4.75 -7.11
N GLN A 380 4.81 -5.79 -8.06
CA GLN A 380 4.91 -5.53 -9.52
C GLN A 380 3.73 -6.16 -10.25
N ILE A 381 3.53 -5.59 -11.38
CA ILE A 381 2.48 -6.20 -12.22
C ILE A 381 3.15 -7.26 -13.11
N SER A 382 2.54 -8.43 -13.06
CA SER A 382 3.23 -9.54 -13.77
C SER A 382 2.47 -9.92 -15.04
N ASP A 383 1.21 -9.45 -15.13
CA ASP A 383 0.48 -9.76 -16.38
C ASP A 383 -0.84 -8.97 -16.40
N ILE A 384 -1.26 -8.71 -17.69
CA ILE A 384 -2.61 -8.15 -17.89
C ILE A 384 -3.31 -8.94 -19.00
N GLY A 385 -4.55 -9.34 -18.65
CA GLY A 385 -5.26 -10.13 -19.68
C GLY A 385 -6.76 -9.82 -19.66
N ILE A 386 -7.40 -10.44 -20.71
CA ILE A 386 -8.88 -10.26 -20.80
C ILE A 386 -9.56 -11.30 -19.91
N LEU A 387 -10.54 -10.81 -19.19
CA LEU A 387 -11.25 -11.72 -18.28
C LEU A 387 -11.90 -12.88 -19.06
N GLY A 388 -11.43 -14.22 -18.65
CA GLY A 388 -12.09 -15.44 -19.20
C GLY A 388 -11.57 -15.78 -20.60
N ASP A 389 -10.44 -15.00 -20.97
CA ASP A 389 -9.96 -15.29 -22.34
C ASP A 389 -8.43 -15.26 -22.36
N ASN A 390 -7.79 -16.07 -23.29
CA ASN A 390 -6.30 -16.09 -23.36
C ASN A 390 -5.80 -15.29 -24.55
N TYR A 391 -6.71 -14.42 -25.05
CA TYR A 391 -6.31 -13.54 -26.16
C TYR A 391 -5.18 -12.60 -25.72
N ASP A 392 -4.13 -12.54 -26.68
CA ASP A 392 -3.02 -11.59 -26.39
C ASP A 392 -3.52 -10.13 -26.50
N LEU A 393 -3.74 -9.50 -25.35
CA LEU A 393 -4.34 -8.13 -25.31
C LEU A 393 -3.43 -7.13 -26.01
N PHE A 394 -2.12 -7.46 -26.06
CA PHE A 394 -1.19 -6.45 -26.61
C PHE A 394 -0.83 -6.78 -28.05
N ASP A 395 -1.68 -7.63 -28.70
CA ASP A 395 -1.51 -7.89 -30.15
C ASP A 395 -1.57 -6.58 -30.95
N PRO A 396 -0.46 -6.25 -31.74
CA PRO A 396 -0.44 -4.99 -32.49
C PRO A 396 -1.34 -5.06 -33.74
N LYS A 397 -1.69 -3.92 -34.25
CA LYS A 397 -2.39 -3.91 -35.56
C LYS A 397 -1.38 -3.69 -36.69
N PRO A 398 -1.61 -4.34 -37.83
CA PRO A 398 -2.75 -5.25 -37.99
C PRO A 398 -2.60 -6.51 -37.11
N SER A 399 -3.82 -6.98 -36.65
CA SER A 399 -3.83 -8.08 -35.67
C SER A 399 -3.37 -9.39 -36.35
N THR A 400 -2.46 -10.15 -35.65
CA THR A 400 -2.08 -11.50 -36.15
C THR A 400 -2.93 -12.57 -35.47
N ASP A 401 -3.69 -12.19 -34.46
CA ASP A 401 -4.49 -13.19 -33.71
C ASP A 401 -5.98 -13.03 -34.01
N GLY A 402 -6.24 -12.22 -35.10
CA GLY A 402 -7.67 -11.99 -35.41
C GLY A 402 -8.30 -10.89 -34.53
N PRO A 403 -9.65 -10.69 -34.66
CA PRO A 403 -10.34 -9.64 -33.89
C PRO A 403 -10.28 -9.91 -32.38
N THR A 404 -10.17 -8.78 -31.66
CA THR A 404 -10.24 -8.91 -30.19
C THR A 404 -11.61 -9.44 -29.74
N PRO A 405 -11.62 -10.47 -28.85
CA PRO A 405 -12.92 -10.85 -28.29
C PRO A 405 -13.58 -9.68 -27.53
N LEU A 406 -14.89 -9.87 -27.24
CA LEU A 406 -15.52 -8.80 -26.45
C LEU A 406 -14.88 -8.70 -25.06
N VAL A 407 -14.53 -7.45 -24.71
CA VAL A 407 -13.80 -7.30 -23.43
C VAL A 407 -14.75 -6.68 -22.40
N LEU A 408 -15.20 -7.53 -21.49
CA LEU A 408 -16.14 -7.06 -20.44
C LEU A 408 -15.39 -6.80 -19.13
N GLY A 409 -14.12 -7.19 -19.10
CA GLY A 409 -13.29 -6.94 -17.90
C GLY A 409 -11.82 -7.25 -18.19
N LEU A 410 -10.97 -6.73 -17.27
CA LEU A 410 -9.52 -7.03 -17.37
C LEU A 410 -9.03 -7.65 -16.06
N ASP A 411 -8.10 -8.72 -16.27
CA ASP A 411 -7.35 -9.21 -15.09
C ASP A 411 -5.94 -8.61 -15.03
N ILE A 412 -5.70 -8.04 -13.86
CA ILE A 412 -4.35 -7.48 -13.65
C ILE A 412 -3.68 -8.29 -12.53
N ASP A 413 -2.59 -8.94 -12.93
CA ASP A 413 -1.91 -9.82 -11.95
C ASP A 413 -0.72 -9.10 -11.29
N PHE A 414 -0.73 -9.21 -9.93
CA PHE A 414 0.37 -8.61 -9.16
C PHE A 414 1.21 -9.72 -8.54
N VAL A 415 2.53 -9.39 -8.52
CA VAL A 415 3.41 -10.30 -7.75
C VAL A 415 4.30 -9.46 -6.82
N ASP A 416 4.49 -10.03 -5.55
CA ASP A 416 5.42 -9.42 -4.58
C ASP A 416 6.53 -10.44 -4.23
N ARG A 417 7.71 -10.08 -4.35
CA ARG A 417 8.79 -11.07 -4.55
C ARG A 417 9.23 -11.67 -3.20
N PRO A 418 9.02 -10.94 -2.12
CA PRO A 418 9.41 -11.69 -0.92
C PRO A 418 8.50 -12.91 -0.69
N LEU A 419 9.18 -14.18 -0.29
CA LEU A 419 8.41 -15.43 -0.07
C LEU A 419 7.68 -15.37 1.27
N ARG A 420 6.38 -15.87 1.14
CA ARG A 420 5.59 -15.85 2.39
C ARG A 420 5.85 -17.13 3.18
N ASN A 421 5.87 -16.94 4.55
CA ASN A 421 5.88 -18.18 5.37
C ASN A 421 4.58 -18.32 6.17
N ALA A 422 4.45 -19.42 6.87
CA ALA A 422 3.15 -19.77 7.50
C ALA A 422 2.69 -18.68 8.45
N GLN A 423 3.63 -17.91 8.99
CA GLN A 423 3.24 -16.87 9.98
C GLN A 423 2.89 -15.56 9.28
N PHE A 424 3.36 -15.33 8.03
CA PHE A 424 3.11 -14.05 7.34
C PHE A 424 2.55 -14.33 5.95
N VAL A 425 1.24 -14.84 6.00
CA VAL A 425 0.61 -15.04 4.67
C VAL A 425 -0.33 -13.85 4.40
N TYR A 426 0.18 -13.01 3.43
CA TYR A 426 -0.66 -11.84 3.07
C TYR A 426 -0.53 -11.56 1.57
N PRO A 427 -1.57 -10.89 0.97
CA PRO A 427 -1.60 -10.69 -0.48
C PRO A 427 -0.43 -9.83 -0.98
N ALA A 428 -0.15 -9.94 -2.28
CA ALA A 428 0.93 -9.14 -2.88
C ALA A 428 0.68 -7.63 -2.73
N VAL A 429 -0.57 -7.25 -2.80
CA VAL A 429 -0.90 -5.82 -2.64
C VAL A 429 -1.94 -5.69 -1.52
N ASN A 430 -1.99 -4.54 -0.91
CA ASN A 430 -2.99 -4.28 0.15
C ASN A 430 -4.41 -4.23 -0.43
N PRO A 431 -5.35 -4.95 0.13
CA PRO A 431 -6.69 -5.14 -0.44
C PRO A 431 -7.48 -3.82 -0.50
N ILE A 432 -7.29 -2.95 0.52
CA ILE A 432 -8.07 -1.70 0.52
C ILE A 432 -7.57 -0.78 -0.61
N LEU A 433 -6.27 -0.64 -0.74
CA LEU A 433 -5.75 0.25 -1.80
C LEU A 433 -6.04 -0.35 -3.19
N ALA A 434 -5.92 -1.71 -3.32
CA ALA A 434 -6.06 -2.36 -4.64
C ALA A 434 -7.52 -2.34 -5.10
N THR A 435 -8.51 -2.17 -4.19
CA THR A 435 -9.92 -2.18 -4.63
C THR A 435 -10.47 -0.76 -4.65
N THR A 436 -9.60 0.21 -4.45
CA THR A 436 -10.03 1.61 -4.54
C THR A 436 -10.05 2.06 -6.01
N PRO A 437 -11.19 2.41 -6.52
CA PRO A 437 -11.39 2.72 -7.96
C PRO A 437 -10.45 3.83 -8.43
N GLY A 438 -10.06 4.81 -7.55
CA GLY A 438 -9.19 5.95 -7.96
C GLY A 438 -7.78 5.48 -8.32
N ASN A 439 -7.52 4.18 -8.18
CA ASN A 439 -6.14 3.74 -8.46
C ASN A 439 -6.04 3.14 -9.86
N TYR A 440 -7.19 3.10 -10.55
CA TYR A 440 -7.16 2.56 -11.92
C TYR A 440 -7.85 3.55 -12.87
N ILE A 441 -7.18 3.72 -14.03
CA ILE A 441 -7.80 4.61 -15.04
C ILE A 441 -7.63 3.95 -16.41
N LEU A 442 -8.75 3.88 -17.01
CA LEU A 442 -8.70 3.39 -18.41
C LEU A 442 -9.28 4.46 -19.34
N VAL A 443 -8.45 4.82 -20.33
CA VAL A 443 -8.90 5.92 -21.20
C VAL A 443 -8.71 5.50 -22.65
N GLY A 444 -9.87 5.61 -23.34
CA GLY A 444 -9.75 5.42 -24.81
C GLY A 444 -9.41 6.73 -25.52
N ASP A 445 -8.65 6.68 -26.59
CA ASP A 445 -8.27 7.91 -27.32
C ASP A 445 -9.52 8.64 -27.85
N ALA A 446 -10.54 7.84 -28.27
CA ALA A 446 -11.75 8.48 -28.85
C ALA A 446 -12.95 8.34 -27.92
N ASN A 447 -12.82 7.30 -27.03
CA ASN A 447 -14.01 7.04 -26.20
C ASN A 447 -13.83 7.64 -24.81
N GLY A 448 -12.63 8.34 -24.59
CA GLY A 448 -12.40 8.99 -23.28
C GLY A 448 -12.32 7.97 -22.13
N ILE A 449 -12.63 8.46 -20.92
CA ILE A 449 -12.47 7.62 -19.71
C ILE A 449 -13.57 6.55 -19.69
N ILE A 450 -13.14 5.26 -19.49
CA ILE A 450 -14.11 4.15 -19.36
C ILE A 450 -14.41 3.91 -17.87
N PRO A 451 -15.72 4.12 -17.57
CA PRO A 451 -16.07 3.89 -16.16
C PRO A 451 -15.91 2.42 -15.76
N ILE A 452 -15.30 2.29 -14.54
CA ILE A 452 -15.13 0.92 -14.01
C ILE A 452 -16.31 0.60 -13.08
N LYS A 453 -17.06 -0.50 -13.48
CA LYS A 453 -18.26 -0.90 -12.70
C LYS A 453 -17.88 -1.41 -11.30
N SER A 454 -16.96 -2.33 -11.28
CA SER A 454 -16.53 -2.84 -9.96
C SER A 454 -15.10 -3.37 -10.05
N ILE A 455 -14.47 -3.45 -8.90
CA ILE A 455 -13.09 -4.01 -8.80
C ILE A 455 -13.11 -5.15 -7.79
N GLU A 456 -12.59 -6.28 -8.29
CA GLU A 456 -12.55 -7.47 -7.42
C GLU A 456 -11.09 -7.90 -7.20
N LEU A 457 -10.87 -8.25 -5.92
CA LEU A 457 -9.51 -8.76 -5.61
C LEU A 457 -9.57 -10.28 -5.40
N ILE A 458 -8.68 -11.00 -6.10
CA ILE A 458 -8.53 -12.46 -5.91
C ILE A 458 -7.09 -12.75 -5.46
N ASP A 459 -7.07 -13.34 -4.21
CA ASP A 459 -5.71 -13.60 -3.67
C ASP A 459 -5.44 -15.11 -3.65
N THR A 460 -4.30 -15.46 -4.22
CA THR A 460 -3.96 -16.91 -4.22
C THR A 460 -2.65 -17.14 -3.48
N THR A 461 -2.33 -16.21 -2.58
CA THR A 461 -1.03 -16.31 -1.88
C THR A 461 -1.07 -17.48 -0.90
N VAL A 462 0.07 -18.29 -0.92
CA VAL A 462 0.19 -19.39 0.06
C VAL A 462 1.62 -19.40 0.62
N ALA A 463 1.79 -20.03 1.80
CA ALA A 463 3.12 -20.06 2.44
C ALA A 463 4.11 -20.84 1.56
N GLY A 464 5.35 -20.31 1.45
CA GLY A 464 6.40 -20.96 0.65
C GLY A 464 6.47 -20.40 -0.78
N GLU A 465 5.44 -19.51 -1.18
CA GLU A 465 5.47 -18.93 -2.54
C GLU A 465 5.44 -17.40 -2.45
N LEU A 466 5.63 -16.72 -3.64
CA LEU A 466 5.53 -15.25 -3.68
C LEU A 466 4.09 -14.79 -3.47
N GLY A 467 3.99 -13.67 -2.99
CA GLY A 467 2.62 -13.10 -2.92
C GLY A 467 2.02 -12.88 -4.32
N ARG A 468 0.77 -13.45 -4.49
CA ARG A 468 0.09 -13.24 -5.79
C ARG A 468 -1.35 -12.76 -5.59
N THR A 469 -1.59 -11.73 -6.35
CA THR A 469 -2.95 -11.18 -6.29
C THR A 469 -3.38 -10.80 -7.70
N THR A 470 -4.67 -11.14 -8.01
CA THR A 470 -5.25 -10.66 -9.27
C THR A 470 -6.38 -9.64 -8.99
N ILE A 471 -6.21 -8.48 -9.72
CA ILE A 471 -7.31 -7.50 -9.67
C ILE A 471 -8.12 -7.59 -10.97
N ARG A 472 -9.39 -7.79 -10.69
CA ARG A 472 -10.29 -7.89 -11.86
C ARG A 472 -11.16 -6.64 -11.98
N LEU A 473 -10.95 -5.98 -13.11
CA LEU A 473 -11.83 -4.83 -13.40
C LEU A 473 -13.03 -5.27 -14.24
N HIS A 474 -14.29 -4.86 -13.75
CA HIS A 474 -15.51 -5.13 -14.54
C HIS A 474 -16.05 -3.83 -15.16
N PHE A 475 -16.49 -4.02 -16.44
CA PHE A 475 -17.01 -2.80 -17.13
C PHE A 475 -18.51 -2.93 -17.30
N PHE A 476 -19.22 -1.75 -17.49
CA PHE A 476 -20.70 -1.74 -17.63
C PHE A 476 -21.11 -2.33 -18.98
N ALA A 477 -20.12 -2.24 -19.92
CA ALA A 477 -20.34 -2.83 -21.25
C ALA A 477 -18.98 -3.18 -21.89
N ALA A 478 -19.10 -4.05 -22.85
CA ALA A 478 -17.82 -4.40 -23.52
C ALA A 478 -17.12 -3.14 -24.06
N LEU A 479 -15.79 -3.20 -23.97
CA LEU A 479 -15.04 -2.01 -24.41
C LEU A 479 -15.24 -1.78 -25.92
N PRO A 480 -15.61 -0.52 -26.30
CA PRO A 480 -15.71 -0.22 -27.73
C PRO A 480 -14.34 -0.24 -28.43
N ASP A 481 -14.50 -0.44 -29.73
CA ASP A 481 -13.22 -0.41 -30.47
C ASP A 481 -12.50 0.94 -30.26
N ASP A 482 -11.23 0.79 -29.93
CA ASP A 482 -10.44 2.00 -29.61
C ASP A 482 -9.03 1.57 -29.16
N ARG A 483 -8.29 2.63 -29.08
CA ARG A 483 -7.01 2.43 -28.40
C ARG A 483 -7.07 2.95 -26.96
N TYR A 484 -6.53 2.00 -26.07
CA TYR A 484 -6.75 2.35 -24.66
C TYR A 484 -5.40 2.48 -23.94
N THR A 485 -5.41 3.44 -23.01
CA THR A 485 -4.31 3.49 -22.02
C THR A 485 -4.84 3.12 -20.63
N LEU A 486 -4.26 1.97 -20.14
CA LEU A 486 -4.55 1.62 -18.74
C LEU A 486 -3.46 2.15 -17.80
N THR A 487 -3.90 2.89 -16.79
CA THR A 487 -2.95 3.37 -15.78
C THR A 487 -3.30 2.78 -14.41
N VAL A 488 -2.25 2.18 -13.82
CA VAL A 488 -2.40 1.70 -12.42
C VAL A 488 -1.48 2.54 -11.51
N SER A 489 -2.16 3.09 -10.50
CA SER A 489 -1.47 4.10 -9.67
C SER A 489 -0.46 3.39 -8.74
N ASP A 490 0.67 4.07 -8.53
CA ASP A 490 1.66 3.52 -7.59
C ASP A 490 1.21 3.75 -6.13
N ARG A 491 -0.05 4.25 -5.96
CA ARG A 491 -0.60 4.30 -4.59
C ARG A 491 -0.86 2.89 -4.06
N ILE A 492 -1.05 2.08 -5.04
CA ILE A 492 -1.20 0.68 -4.57
C ILE A 492 0.13 0.21 -3.97
N ALA A 493 0.02 -0.32 -2.79
CA ALA A 493 1.23 -0.72 -2.05
C ALA A 493 0.99 -2.05 -1.35
N ASP A 494 2.11 -2.68 -0.94
CA ASP A 494 1.93 -3.90 -0.10
C ASP A 494 1.81 -3.51 1.37
N ASN A 495 1.66 -4.47 2.29
CA ASN A 495 1.34 -4.17 3.71
C ASN A 495 2.53 -3.56 4.44
N ALA A 496 3.76 -3.77 3.77
CA ALA A 496 4.94 -3.12 4.40
C ALA A 496 5.03 -1.64 4.01
N GLY A 497 4.05 -1.27 3.08
CA GLY A 497 3.99 0.17 2.73
C GLY A 497 4.83 0.47 1.49
N ASN A 498 5.43 -0.52 0.86
CA ASN A 498 6.18 -0.26 -0.39
C ASN A 498 5.23 -0.04 -1.58
N ALA A 499 5.41 1.15 -2.23
CA ALA A 499 4.52 1.48 -3.36
C ALA A 499 4.78 0.53 -4.54
N LEU A 500 3.80 0.50 -5.44
CA LEU A 500 3.92 -0.31 -6.67
C LEU A 500 5.19 0.07 -7.45
N ASP A 501 5.87 -0.92 -7.78
CA ASP A 501 6.96 -0.71 -8.76
C ASP A 501 6.45 -0.87 -10.20
N GLY A 502 5.80 0.25 -10.66
CA GLY A 502 4.87 0.10 -11.80
C GLY A 502 5.53 0.53 -13.12
N GLU A 503 6.75 1.04 -13.14
CA GLU A 503 7.36 1.47 -14.42
C GLU A 503 7.25 0.36 -15.47
N SER A 504 6.72 0.83 -16.66
CA SER A 504 6.54 -0.16 -17.74
C SER A 504 7.01 0.42 -19.07
N HIS A 505 7.41 -0.43 -20.00
CA HIS A 505 7.78 0.06 -21.35
C HIS A 505 6.60 -0.05 -22.32
N ALA A 506 5.45 -0.40 -21.72
CA ALA A 506 4.27 -0.62 -22.60
C ALA A 506 3.47 0.66 -22.76
N ARG A 507 4.10 1.79 -22.68
CA ARG A 507 3.36 3.08 -22.78
C ARG A 507 3.06 3.41 -24.25
N GLU A 508 3.64 2.53 -25.10
CA GLU A 508 3.21 2.49 -26.51
C GLU A 508 2.74 1.07 -26.87
N PRO A 509 1.91 1.06 -27.98
CA PRO A 509 1.47 -0.30 -28.35
C PRO A 509 2.66 -1.17 -28.78
N LEU A 510 2.84 -2.25 -28.04
CA LEU A 510 3.95 -3.18 -28.38
C LEU A 510 3.41 -4.61 -28.44
N GLU A 511 4.07 -5.26 -29.33
CA GLU A 511 3.65 -6.68 -29.43
C GLU A 511 4.08 -7.47 -28.20
N THR A 512 5.31 -7.19 -27.70
CA THR A 512 5.75 -7.91 -26.49
C THR A 512 6.02 -6.90 -25.36
N VAL A 513 5.25 -7.18 -24.25
CA VAL A 513 5.43 -6.30 -23.07
C VAL A 513 6.31 -7.04 -22.06
N LEU A 514 7.21 -6.31 -21.44
CA LEU A 514 8.13 -6.93 -20.44
C LEU A 514 7.50 -6.94 -19.05
N PHE A 515 7.19 -8.11 -18.60
CA PHE A 515 6.74 -8.33 -17.22
C PHE A 515 7.78 -9.16 -16.48
N PRO A 516 7.70 -9.06 -15.09
CA PRO A 516 6.91 -8.14 -14.26
C PRO A 516 7.34 -6.68 -14.44
N SER A 517 6.41 -5.73 -14.16
CA SER A 517 6.69 -4.29 -14.31
C SER A 517 7.75 -3.82 -13.31
N GLY A 518 8.40 -2.61 -13.54
CA GLY A 518 9.22 -1.91 -12.52
C GLY A 518 10.70 -2.13 -12.78
N ASP A 519 11.58 -1.46 -12.07
CA ASP A 519 13.06 -1.49 -12.18
C ASP A 519 13.68 -1.93 -10.85
N GLY A 520 12.74 -2.48 -9.98
CA GLY A 520 13.27 -2.98 -8.68
C GLY A 520 13.22 -1.92 -7.58
N VAL A 521 12.82 -0.66 -7.96
CA VAL A 521 12.68 0.40 -6.95
C VAL A 521 11.18 0.74 -6.80
N PRO A 522 10.67 0.64 -5.49
CA PRO A 522 9.25 0.94 -5.28
C PRO A 522 8.90 2.38 -5.70
N GLY A 523 7.77 2.40 -6.43
CA GLY A 523 7.32 3.75 -6.88
C GLY A 523 7.20 3.79 -8.41
N GLY A 524 6.30 4.71 -8.92
CA GLY A 524 6.04 4.86 -10.38
C GLY A 524 4.72 4.19 -10.80
N ASP A 525 3.94 4.94 -11.56
CA ASP A 525 2.68 4.36 -12.07
C ASP A 525 2.97 3.34 -13.18
N PHE A 526 2.06 2.40 -13.23
CA PHE A 526 2.09 1.51 -14.42
C PHE A 526 1.21 2.07 -15.53
N ALA A 527 1.76 2.06 -16.77
CA ALA A 527 0.91 2.44 -17.92
C ALA A 527 1.14 1.45 -19.08
N ALA A 528 0.00 1.02 -19.63
CA ALA A 528 0.11 0.16 -20.81
C ALA A 528 -0.96 0.54 -21.85
N ARG A 529 -0.47 0.42 -23.12
CA ARG A 529 -1.41 0.77 -24.21
C ARG A 529 -1.71 -0.48 -25.04
N PHE A 530 -3.12 -0.62 -25.34
CA PHE A 530 -3.52 -1.77 -26.18
C PHE A 530 -4.76 -1.38 -27.01
N THR A 531 -5.01 -2.23 -28.08
CA THR A 531 -6.09 -1.87 -29.02
C THR A 531 -7.20 -2.93 -28.96
N ILE A 532 -8.42 -2.29 -28.92
CA ILE A 532 -9.58 -3.19 -28.99
C ILE A 532 -10.23 -3.04 -30.37
N ASP A 533 -10.33 -4.21 -31.06
CA ASP A 533 -11.03 -4.29 -32.36
C ASP A 533 -11.92 -5.53 -32.40
N SER A 534 -13.08 -5.34 -31.90
CA SER A 534 -13.82 -6.59 -31.60
C SER A 534 -15.06 -6.69 -32.50
N ARG A 535 -15.55 -5.47 -33.05
CA ARG A 535 -16.89 -5.55 -33.68
C ARG A 535 -16.85 -4.85 -35.04
N PRO A 536 -17.96 -5.25 -35.82
CA PRO A 536 -18.08 -4.65 -37.15
C PRO A 536 -18.27 -3.13 -37.07
N GLU A 537 -17.75 -2.53 -38.13
CA GLU A 537 -17.86 -1.06 -38.23
C GLU A 537 -18.70 -0.65 -39.45
N VAL A 538 -19.27 0.59 -39.34
CA VAL A 538 -20.05 1.07 -40.50
C VAL A 538 -19.11 1.75 -41.49
N ALA A 539 -19.45 1.54 -42.83
CA ALA A 539 -18.65 2.17 -43.92
C ALA A 539 -19.59 2.51 -45.09
N THR A 540 -19.09 3.53 -45.84
CA THR A 540 -19.87 3.87 -47.04
C THR A 540 -18.92 3.98 -48.24
N TYR A 541 -19.46 3.61 -49.37
CA TYR A 541 -18.69 3.69 -50.62
C TYR A 541 -19.33 4.69 -51.58
N ALA A 542 -18.48 5.51 -52.15
CA ALA A 542 -18.94 6.45 -53.18
C ALA A 542 -17.75 6.85 -54.06
N ALA A 543 -18.03 6.82 -55.36
CA ALA A 543 -17.08 7.33 -56.38
C ALA A 543 -15.70 6.66 -56.22
N GLY A 544 -15.67 5.30 -55.94
CA GLY A 544 -14.37 4.57 -55.99
C GLY A 544 -13.65 4.60 -54.63
N SER A 545 -14.31 5.20 -53.60
CA SER A 545 -13.62 5.25 -52.28
C SER A 545 -14.56 4.67 -51.20
N VAL A 546 -13.91 3.99 -50.26
CA VAL A 546 -14.64 3.44 -49.10
C VAL A 546 -14.19 4.15 -47.83
N TRP A 547 -15.20 4.71 -47.14
CA TRP A 547 -14.92 5.43 -45.88
C TRP A 547 -15.40 4.57 -44.70
N VAL A 548 -14.39 4.18 -43.92
CA VAL A 548 -14.74 3.27 -42.81
C VAL A 548 -14.56 4.00 -41.47
N ASP A 549 -15.56 3.84 -40.63
CA ASP A 549 -15.46 4.38 -39.27
C ASP A 549 -14.82 3.33 -38.33
N THR A 550 -13.55 3.19 -38.36
CA THR A 550 -12.81 2.06 -37.74
C THR A 550 -12.90 2.14 -36.22
N ASN A 551 -13.03 3.31 -35.61
CA ASN A 551 -13.06 3.37 -34.12
C ASN A 551 -14.50 3.41 -33.59
N GLY A 552 -15.51 3.49 -34.59
CA GLY A 552 -16.92 3.20 -34.24
C GLY A 552 -17.59 4.36 -33.52
N ASN A 553 -17.04 5.57 -33.59
CA ASN A 553 -17.66 6.70 -32.85
C ASN A 553 -18.63 7.48 -33.73
N GLY A 554 -18.85 6.95 -35.03
CA GLY A 554 -19.89 7.55 -35.91
C GLY A 554 -19.45 8.88 -36.51
N VAL A 555 -18.18 9.24 -36.20
CA VAL A 555 -17.63 10.49 -36.78
C VAL A 555 -16.41 10.11 -37.63
N PHE A 556 -16.59 10.67 -38.93
CA PHE A 556 -15.41 10.38 -39.80
C PHE A 556 -14.26 11.34 -39.46
N ASP A 557 -13.20 10.81 -38.94
CA ASP A 557 -12.04 11.64 -38.55
C ASP A 557 -10.76 10.95 -39.04
N PRO A 558 -10.41 11.17 -40.28
CA PRO A 558 -9.29 10.44 -40.93
C PRO A 558 -7.94 11.07 -40.62
N THR A 559 -7.96 12.24 -39.90
CA THR A 559 -6.67 12.98 -39.84
C THR A 559 -6.03 12.76 -38.48
N ASN A 560 -6.43 11.70 -37.71
CA ASN A 560 -5.73 11.50 -36.42
C ASN A 560 -4.40 10.77 -36.64
N ALA A 561 -3.30 11.20 -35.92
CA ALA A 561 -1.89 10.77 -36.08
C ALA A 561 -1.74 9.27 -35.83
N ASP A 562 -2.77 8.68 -35.21
CA ASP A 562 -2.70 7.22 -34.99
C ASP A 562 -3.29 6.45 -36.18
N ARG A 563 -2.44 6.09 -37.21
CA ARG A 563 -2.86 5.56 -38.53
C ARG A 563 -3.46 4.16 -38.38
N THR A 564 -3.18 3.56 -37.17
CA THR A 564 -3.64 2.17 -36.99
C THR A 564 -5.04 2.14 -36.35
N ASN A 565 -5.53 3.29 -35.87
CA ASN A 565 -6.84 3.29 -35.21
C ASN A 565 -7.65 4.51 -35.64
N ARG A 566 -7.24 5.18 -36.76
CA ARG A 566 -8.07 6.28 -37.31
C ARG A 566 -9.01 5.73 -38.38
N ASP A 567 -10.06 6.66 -38.70
CA ASP A 567 -10.96 6.25 -39.79
C ASP A 567 -10.20 6.17 -41.13
N ILE A 568 -10.50 5.15 -41.83
CA ILE A 568 -9.65 4.85 -43.00
C ILE A 568 -10.48 5.05 -44.28
N VAL A 569 -9.74 5.53 -45.29
CA VAL A 569 -10.35 5.61 -46.63
C VAL A 569 -9.61 4.63 -47.56
N TYR A 570 -10.38 3.68 -48.14
CA TYR A 570 -9.81 2.79 -49.16
C TYR A 570 -10.23 3.25 -50.57
N THR A 571 -9.33 2.98 -51.44
CA THR A 571 -9.76 3.05 -52.85
C THR A 571 -9.95 1.62 -53.41
N PHE A 572 -11.20 1.33 -53.84
CA PHE A 572 -11.46 -0.06 -54.25
C PHE A 572 -12.57 -0.07 -55.30
N GLY A 573 -12.34 -0.81 -56.34
CA GLY A 573 -13.42 -1.08 -57.33
C GLY A 573 -13.67 0.15 -58.22
N PHE A 574 -14.49 -0.12 -59.32
CA PHE A 574 -14.94 0.96 -60.23
C PHE A 574 -16.36 1.44 -59.85
N THR A 575 -16.69 2.65 -60.32
CA THR A 575 -18.02 3.23 -59.97
C THR A 575 -19.15 2.32 -60.44
N SER A 576 -18.93 1.43 -61.44
CA SER A 576 -20.02 0.58 -61.94
C SER A 576 -20.09 -0.74 -61.16
N ASP A 577 -19.18 -0.90 -60.20
CA ASP A 577 -19.19 -2.17 -59.44
C ASP A 577 -20.13 -2.07 -58.22
N ASP A 578 -20.62 -3.26 -57.82
CA ASP A 578 -21.29 -3.36 -56.50
C ASP A 578 -20.32 -3.88 -55.43
N LEU A 579 -20.16 -3.03 -54.39
CA LEU A 579 -19.16 -3.42 -53.35
C LEU A 579 -19.86 -4.17 -52.21
N PHE A 580 -19.09 -5.11 -51.65
CA PHE A 580 -19.59 -5.85 -50.47
C PHE A 580 -18.40 -6.32 -49.63
N VAL A 581 -18.78 -6.84 -48.44
CA VAL A 581 -17.65 -7.17 -47.53
C VAL A 581 -17.85 -8.61 -47.03
N GLY A 582 -16.72 -9.26 -46.83
CA GLY A 582 -16.74 -10.62 -46.25
C GLY A 582 -15.36 -10.97 -45.70
N ASN A 583 -15.33 -12.02 -44.83
CA ASN A 583 -14.04 -12.57 -44.35
C ASN A 583 -13.44 -13.53 -45.38
N PHE A 584 -12.60 -12.89 -46.34
CA PHE A 584 -12.14 -13.67 -47.50
C PHE A 584 -10.68 -14.09 -47.30
N VAL A 585 -10.40 -15.31 -47.85
CA VAL A 585 -8.99 -15.77 -48.01
C VAL A 585 -8.86 -16.46 -49.37
N ALA A 586 -7.65 -16.43 -49.93
CA ALA A 586 -7.50 -16.87 -51.33
C ALA A 586 -7.62 -18.39 -51.44
N GLY A 587 -7.05 -19.15 -50.57
CA GLY A 587 -6.96 -20.61 -50.73
C GLY A 587 -8.11 -21.34 -50.01
N VAL A 588 -8.51 -22.52 -50.55
CA VAL A 588 -9.61 -23.31 -49.96
C VAL A 588 -9.13 -23.92 -48.62
N ASN A 589 -7.75 -24.05 -48.44
CA ASN A 589 -7.25 -24.63 -47.17
C ASN A 589 -6.62 -23.54 -46.29
N ALA A 590 -6.78 -22.28 -46.74
CA ALA A 590 -6.22 -21.18 -45.91
C ALA A 590 -7.19 -20.79 -44.78
N ARG A 591 -6.57 -20.17 -43.73
CA ARG A 591 -7.37 -19.74 -42.57
C ARG A 591 -7.63 -18.23 -42.66
N ALA A 592 -8.92 -17.98 -42.67
CA ALA A 592 -9.26 -16.54 -42.65
C ALA A 592 -8.89 -15.88 -41.32
N ASP A 593 -8.48 -14.65 -41.33
CA ASP A 593 -7.92 -13.98 -40.13
C ASP A 593 -9.04 -13.36 -39.28
N GLY A 594 -10.35 -13.63 -39.77
CA GLY A 594 -11.48 -13.24 -38.88
C GLY A 594 -11.97 -11.82 -39.23
N PHE A 595 -11.15 -10.93 -39.91
CA PHE A 595 -11.61 -9.58 -40.29
C PHE A 595 -12.26 -9.61 -41.68
N ASP A 596 -13.27 -8.64 -41.83
CA ASP A 596 -13.90 -8.53 -43.16
C ASP A 596 -13.04 -7.70 -44.12
N LYS A 597 -13.05 -8.16 -45.43
CA LYS A 597 -12.30 -7.42 -46.47
C LYS A 597 -13.23 -6.95 -47.59
N LEU A 598 -12.69 -5.93 -48.31
CA LEU A 598 -13.53 -5.36 -49.40
C LEU A 598 -13.50 -6.27 -50.64
N ALA A 599 -14.71 -6.33 -51.33
CA ALA A 599 -14.82 -7.06 -52.62
C ALA A 599 -15.82 -6.33 -53.52
N ALA A 600 -15.56 -6.60 -54.84
CA ALA A 600 -16.47 -5.93 -55.79
C ALA A 600 -16.87 -6.92 -56.89
N TYR A 601 -18.11 -6.71 -57.38
CA TYR A 601 -18.61 -7.48 -58.55
C TYR A 601 -19.16 -6.49 -59.59
N GLY A 602 -18.63 -6.60 -60.73
CA GLY A 602 -19.12 -5.65 -61.76
C GLY A 602 -18.73 -6.12 -63.16
N ASN A 603 -19.30 -5.39 -64.18
CA ASN A 603 -19.06 -5.74 -65.60
C ASN A 603 -18.11 -4.74 -66.25
N VAL A 604 -16.96 -5.28 -66.67
CA VAL A 604 -16.00 -4.41 -67.38
C VAL A 604 -15.69 -5.06 -68.74
N GLY A 605 -15.98 -4.24 -69.86
CA GLY A 605 -15.65 -4.75 -71.21
C GLY A 605 -16.49 -5.99 -71.57
N GLY A 606 -17.81 -6.12 -70.98
CA GLY A 606 -18.77 -7.21 -71.32
C GLY A 606 -18.55 -8.46 -70.46
N GLN A 607 -17.59 -8.46 -69.55
CA GLN A 607 -17.34 -9.63 -68.69
C GLN A 607 -17.51 -9.26 -67.21
N PHE A 608 -18.37 -10.05 -66.59
CA PHE A 608 -18.49 -9.85 -65.13
C PHE A 608 -17.30 -10.49 -64.40
N ARG A 609 -16.87 -9.72 -63.32
CA ARG A 609 -15.69 -10.24 -62.61
C ARG A 609 -15.79 -9.88 -61.13
N TRP A 610 -15.10 -10.81 -60.30
CA TRP A 610 -14.92 -10.51 -58.86
C TRP A 610 -13.56 -9.85 -58.62
N MET A 611 -13.58 -8.75 -57.86
CA MET A 611 -12.34 -8.23 -57.24
C MET A 611 -12.37 -8.43 -55.72
N ILE A 612 -11.29 -9.15 -55.28
CA ILE A 612 -11.38 -9.52 -53.85
C ILE A 612 -10.06 -9.17 -53.17
N ASP A 613 -10.30 -8.53 -52.06
CA ASP A 613 -9.13 -8.29 -51.19
C ASP A 613 -8.99 -9.44 -50.18
N VAL A 614 -7.75 -9.96 -50.01
CA VAL A 614 -7.65 -11.13 -49.11
C VAL A 614 -6.61 -10.85 -48.02
N ASP A 615 -6.05 -9.59 -48.01
CA ASP A 615 -5.01 -9.42 -46.95
C ASP A 615 -5.22 -8.11 -46.22
N ASN A 616 -6.41 -7.39 -46.30
CA ASN A 616 -6.86 -6.26 -45.46
C ASN A 616 -6.13 -4.97 -45.83
N ASP A 617 -5.55 -4.92 -47.09
CA ASP A 617 -4.80 -3.68 -47.40
C ASP A 617 -5.63 -2.75 -48.30
N GLY A 618 -6.93 -3.22 -48.48
CA GLY A 618 -7.82 -2.30 -49.23
C GLY A 618 -7.52 -2.29 -50.73
N VAL A 619 -6.65 -3.23 -51.13
CA VAL A 619 -6.33 -3.40 -52.56
C VAL A 619 -6.72 -4.84 -52.96
N PRO A 620 -7.47 -4.89 -54.20
CA PRO A 620 -7.87 -6.25 -54.60
C PRO A 620 -6.65 -7.12 -54.96
N ASP A 621 -6.61 -8.35 -54.41
CA ASP A 621 -5.52 -9.30 -54.74
C ASP A 621 -5.95 -10.26 -55.85
N LEU A 622 -7.24 -10.40 -55.89
CA LEU A 622 -7.76 -11.34 -56.91
C LEU A 622 -8.71 -10.60 -57.85
N ASN A 623 -8.53 -10.98 -59.06
CA ASN A 623 -9.46 -10.56 -60.13
C ASN A 623 -9.95 -11.80 -60.91
N VAL A 624 -11.22 -12.18 -60.58
CA VAL A 624 -11.66 -13.51 -61.04
C VAL A 624 -12.84 -13.30 -62.01
N PRO A 625 -12.66 -13.72 -63.29
CA PRO A 625 -13.79 -13.63 -64.22
C PRO A 625 -14.92 -14.61 -63.85
N GLU A 626 -16.18 -14.09 -64.05
CA GLU A 626 -17.32 -14.95 -63.65
C GLU A 626 -17.96 -15.54 -64.93
N PRO A 627 -17.82 -16.91 -65.01
CA PRO A 627 -18.28 -17.57 -66.24
C PRO A 627 -19.81 -17.53 -66.37
N ALA A 628 -20.51 -17.49 -65.27
CA ALA A 628 -21.98 -17.52 -65.31
C ALA A 628 -22.56 -16.20 -65.85
N GLN A 629 -21.74 -15.15 -65.91
CA GLN A 629 -22.10 -13.83 -66.45
C GLN A 629 -23.50 -13.40 -66.02
N VAL A 630 -23.66 -13.56 -64.70
CA VAL A 630 -24.98 -13.21 -64.13
C VAL A 630 -24.95 -11.74 -63.70
N ASN A 631 -25.99 -11.01 -64.18
CA ASN A 631 -26.21 -9.64 -63.64
C ASN A 631 -26.99 -9.70 -62.31
N GLY A 632 -26.26 -9.51 -61.27
CA GLY A 632 -26.95 -9.65 -59.97
C GLY A 632 -26.23 -8.85 -58.89
N LEU A 633 -26.89 -8.84 -57.62
CA LEU A 633 -26.32 -8.13 -56.46
C LEU A 633 -25.51 -9.14 -55.61
N PRO A 634 -24.29 -8.69 -55.24
CA PRO A 634 -23.42 -9.65 -54.55
C PRO A 634 -23.70 -9.71 -53.05
N VAL A 635 -23.39 -10.93 -52.42
CA VAL A 635 -23.45 -11.14 -50.95
C VAL A 635 -22.27 -12.03 -50.57
N ALA A 636 -21.99 -11.88 -49.31
CA ALA A 636 -20.92 -12.78 -48.80
C ALA A 636 -21.45 -13.56 -47.59
N GLY A 637 -21.17 -14.86 -47.66
CA GLY A 637 -21.58 -15.71 -46.52
C GLY A 637 -20.84 -17.05 -46.55
N ARG A 638 -21.25 -17.82 -45.57
CA ARG A 638 -20.64 -19.15 -45.47
C ARG A 638 -21.50 -20.17 -46.26
N PHE A 639 -20.97 -20.58 -47.51
CA PHE A 639 -21.86 -21.41 -48.35
C PHE A 639 -21.21 -22.76 -48.63
N ASP A 640 -19.93 -22.96 -48.26
CA ASP A 640 -19.26 -24.22 -48.69
C ASP A 640 -19.07 -25.16 -47.50
N GLY A 641 -19.48 -24.66 -46.22
CA GLY A 641 -19.48 -25.57 -45.04
C GLY A 641 -18.12 -25.62 -44.37
N ASN A 642 -17.09 -24.84 -44.83
CA ASN A 642 -15.78 -24.77 -44.16
C ASN A 642 -15.63 -23.46 -43.38
N ASN A 643 -15.57 -23.56 -42.01
CA ASN A 643 -15.57 -22.35 -41.16
C ASN A 643 -14.16 -21.74 -41.05
N THR A 644 -13.20 -22.51 -41.52
CA THR A 644 -11.82 -22.03 -41.36
C THR A 644 -11.43 -21.05 -42.47
N ASN A 645 -12.09 -21.22 -43.66
CA ASN A 645 -11.57 -20.38 -44.78
C ASN A 645 -12.49 -19.20 -45.07
N GLY A 646 -13.29 -18.91 -44.04
CA GLY A 646 -14.05 -17.64 -44.09
C GLY A 646 -15.21 -17.72 -45.07
N ASP A 647 -15.60 -16.46 -45.65
CA ASP A 647 -16.85 -16.30 -46.41
C ASP A 647 -16.59 -16.64 -47.88
N GLU A 648 -17.75 -17.22 -48.56
CA GLU A 648 -17.78 -17.35 -50.05
C GLU A 648 -18.62 -16.23 -50.67
N VAL A 649 -18.47 -16.14 -52.06
CA VAL A 649 -19.25 -15.07 -52.73
C VAL A 649 -20.55 -15.67 -53.28
N GLY A 650 -21.64 -14.83 -53.37
CA GLY A 650 -22.95 -15.21 -53.91
C GLY A 650 -23.57 -14.04 -54.68
N LEU A 651 -24.53 -14.46 -55.57
CA LEU A 651 -25.25 -13.41 -56.32
C LEU A 651 -26.76 -13.62 -56.22
N TYR A 652 -27.40 -12.47 -56.19
CA TYR A 652 -28.89 -12.48 -56.22
C TYR A 652 -29.36 -11.72 -57.47
N SER A 653 -30.06 -12.48 -58.33
CA SER A 653 -30.62 -11.83 -59.53
C SER A 653 -32.15 -11.80 -59.47
N ALA A 654 -32.59 -10.52 -59.64
CA ALA A 654 -34.06 -10.37 -59.55
C ALA A 654 -34.71 -10.80 -60.88
N GLY A 655 -35.52 -11.91 -60.95
CA GLY A 655 -36.20 -12.30 -62.21
C GLY A 655 -37.52 -11.53 -62.40
N THR A 656 -37.88 -11.17 -63.70
CA THR A 656 -39.10 -10.39 -64.06
C THR A 656 -40.24 -11.35 -64.42
N THR A 657 -39.88 -12.91 -64.55
CA THR A 657 -41.05 -13.77 -64.88
C THR A 657 -40.80 -15.17 -64.34
N ASN A 658 -40.87 -15.39 -62.89
CA ASN A 658 -40.88 -16.68 -62.17
C ASN A 658 -40.01 -16.60 -60.92
N GLY A 659 -39.94 -15.46 -60.24
CA GLY A 659 -39.28 -15.37 -58.92
C GLY A 659 -37.78 -15.05 -59.05
N SER A 660 -37.03 -14.64 -58.06
CA SER A 660 -35.59 -14.31 -58.01
C SER A 660 -34.73 -15.57 -57.92
N THR A 661 -33.46 -15.50 -58.42
CA THR A 661 -32.54 -16.64 -58.29
C THR A 661 -31.30 -16.24 -57.50
N TRP A 662 -30.90 -17.19 -56.51
CA TRP A 662 -29.63 -17.03 -55.77
C TRP A 662 -28.55 -17.93 -56.39
N TYR A 663 -27.33 -17.35 -56.55
CA TYR A 663 -26.17 -18.12 -57.00
C TYR A 663 -25.08 -18.11 -55.93
N PHE A 664 -24.49 -19.34 -55.68
CA PHE A 664 -23.53 -19.41 -54.55
C PHE A 664 -22.23 -20.07 -55.05
N ASP A 665 -21.28 -19.57 -54.46
CA ASP A 665 -19.99 -20.29 -54.60
C ASP A 665 -19.86 -21.33 -53.49
N THR A 666 -19.78 -22.61 -53.88
CA THR A 666 -19.84 -23.63 -52.80
C THR A 666 -18.49 -24.37 -52.72
N ASN A 667 -17.51 -23.93 -53.49
CA ASN A 667 -16.23 -24.67 -53.40
C ASN A 667 -15.06 -23.71 -53.21
N HIS A 668 -15.31 -22.33 -52.95
CA HIS A 668 -14.34 -21.31 -52.51
C HIS A 668 -13.40 -20.93 -53.65
N ASP A 669 -13.85 -21.08 -54.93
CA ASP A 669 -13.00 -20.59 -56.03
C ASP A 669 -13.45 -19.22 -56.53
N PHE A 670 -14.39 -18.59 -55.73
CA PHE A 670 -14.93 -17.24 -55.97
C PHE A 670 -15.69 -17.18 -57.30
N GLN A 671 -16.13 -18.29 -57.76
CA GLN A 671 -17.09 -18.38 -58.89
C GLN A 671 -18.35 -19.12 -58.45
N VAL A 672 -19.52 -18.54 -58.90
CA VAL A 672 -20.77 -19.14 -58.40
C VAL A 672 -21.04 -20.43 -59.19
N ASP A 673 -21.53 -21.57 -58.42
CA ASP A 673 -21.73 -22.85 -59.12
C ASP A 673 -22.99 -23.55 -58.62
N TYR A 674 -23.69 -22.84 -57.81
CA TYR A 674 -24.96 -23.41 -57.31
C TYR A 674 -26.05 -22.34 -57.38
N SER A 675 -27.27 -22.73 -57.89
CA SER A 675 -28.35 -21.72 -57.96
C SER A 675 -29.60 -22.24 -57.26
N LEU A 676 -30.39 -21.30 -56.76
CA LEU A 676 -31.64 -21.61 -56.05
C LEU A 676 -32.72 -20.61 -56.50
N LYS A 677 -33.77 -21.21 -56.99
CA LYS A 677 -34.90 -20.30 -57.30
C LYS A 677 -35.63 -19.89 -56.01
N SER A 678 -36.09 -18.60 -56.00
CA SER A 678 -36.53 -18.11 -54.69
C SER A 678 -37.72 -17.16 -54.88
N GLN A 679 -38.60 -17.28 -53.79
CA GLN A 679 -39.74 -16.34 -53.75
C GLN A 679 -39.35 -15.01 -53.11
N LEU A 680 -38.14 -14.91 -52.65
CA LEU A 680 -37.72 -13.65 -51.99
C LEU A 680 -37.53 -12.54 -53.04
N HIS A 681 -37.91 -11.27 -52.65
CA HIS A 681 -37.78 -10.13 -53.59
C HIS A 681 -37.17 -8.93 -52.86
N GLY A 682 -36.39 -8.16 -53.72
CA GLY A 682 -35.84 -6.91 -53.13
C GLY A 682 -34.31 -6.95 -53.08
N VAL A 683 -33.75 -6.11 -52.12
CA VAL A 683 -32.27 -6.06 -51.98
C VAL A 683 -31.81 -7.16 -51.02
N PRO A 684 -30.77 -7.95 -51.51
CA PRO A 684 -30.41 -9.16 -50.75
C PRO A 684 -29.40 -8.87 -49.63
N PHE A 685 -29.48 -9.68 -48.51
CA PHE A 685 -28.44 -9.73 -47.46
C PHE A 685 -28.53 -11.10 -46.76
N VAL A 686 -27.33 -11.47 -46.18
CA VAL A 686 -27.31 -12.84 -45.61
C VAL A 686 -26.69 -12.77 -44.21
N GLY A 687 -27.05 -13.73 -43.40
CA GLY A 687 -26.47 -13.82 -42.04
C GLY A 687 -27.12 -14.96 -41.26
N ASP A 688 -26.51 -15.28 -40.11
CA ASP A 688 -27.13 -16.26 -39.18
C ASP A 688 -28.07 -15.54 -38.19
N PHE A 689 -29.31 -15.35 -38.60
CA PHE A 689 -30.23 -14.48 -37.82
C PHE A 689 -30.89 -15.29 -36.70
N ASP A 690 -30.88 -16.73 -36.82
CA ASP A 690 -31.56 -17.51 -35.77
C ASP A 690 -30.55 -18.27 -34.91
N GLY A 691 -29.21 -18.06 -35.23
CA GLY A 691 -28.13 -18.52 -34.33
C GLY A 691 -27.86 -20.03 -34.48
N ASP A 692 -28.24 -20.64 -35.57
CA ASP A 692 -28.02 -22.10 -35.68
C ASP A 692 -26.69 -22.40 -36.37
N GLY A 693 -25.90 -21.29 -36.61
CA GLY A 693 -24.51 -21.50 -37.10
C GLY A 693 -24.46 -21.48 -38.64
N TYR A 694 -25.66 -21.50 -39.34
CA TYR A 694 -25.66 -21.45 -40.82
C TYR A 694 -26.31 -20.14 -41.30
N ASP A 695 -25.75 -19.61 -42.47
CA ASP A 695 -26.26 -18.33 -42.98
C ASP A 695 -27.69 -18.50 -43.55
N ASP A 696 -28.56 -17.50 -43.16
CA ASP A 696 -29.95 -17.43 -43.68
C ASP A 696 -30.02 -16.42 -44.82
N LEU A 697 -31.01 -16.63 -45.76
CA LEU A 697 -31.19 -15.66 -46.86
C LEU A 697 -32.29 -14.67 -46.52
N ALA A 698 -32.03 -13.42 -46.96
CA ALA A 698 -33.07 -12.40 -46.64
C ALA A 698 -33.04 -11.29 -47.69
N THR A 699 -34.28 -10.67 -47.85
CA THR A 699 -34.34 -9.49 -48.72
C THR A 699 -35.15 -8.38 -48.05
N TRP A 700 -34.86 -7.15 -48.50
CA TRP A 700 -35.67 -6.00 -48.07
C TRP A 700 -36.37 -5.39 -49.28
N GLN A 701 -37.74 -5.28 -49.12
CA GLN A 701 -38.49 -4.59 -50.19
C GLN A 701 -39.78 -3.98 -49.61
N ASP A 702 -40.01 -2.73 -49.90
CA ASP A 702 -41.26 -2.01 -49.57
C ASP A 702 -41.64 -2.19 -48.10
N ASP A 703 -40.67 -1.96 -47.13
CA ASP A 703 -40.88 -1.88 -45.66
C ASP A 703 -40.88 -3.28 -45.04
N THR A 704 -40.54 -4.26 -45.90
CA THR A 704 -40.70 -5.62 -45.32
C THR A 704 -39.37 -6.38 -45.48
N PHE A 705 -38.96 -6.93 -44.30
CA PHE A 705 -37.87 -7.94 -44.37
C PHE A 705 -38.45 -9.34 -44.59
N GLN A 706 -37.85 -10.05 -45.65
CA GLN A 706 -38.26 -11.43 -45.91
C GLN A 706 -37.07 -12.38 -45.69
N PHE A 707 -37.50 -13.60 -45.09
CA PHE A 707 -36.37 -14.51 -44.76
C PHE A 707 -36.68 -15.91 -45.29
N ASP A 708 -35.65 -16.59 -45.65
CA ASP A 708 -35.62 -18.05 -45.87
C ASP A 708 -34.53 -18.68 -44.98
N LEU A 709 -34.95 -19.39 -43.89
CA LEU A 709 -33.99 -19.86 -42.88
C LEU A 709 -33.36 -21.17 -43.37
N ALA A 710 -32.12 -21.42 -42.94
CA ALA A 710 -31.40 -22.65 -43.33
C ALA A 710 -31.88 -23.82 -42.48
N ASN A 711 -32.58 -23.62 -41.40
CA ASN A 711 -33.24 -24.59 -40.50
C ASN A 711 -32.24 -25.63 -40.01
N GLY A 712 -31.01 -25.14 -39.69
CA GLY A 712 -30.03 -25.97 -38.95
C GLY A 712 -29.21 -26.84 -39.92
N VAL A 713 -29.50 -26.69 -41.22
CA VAL A 713 -28.77 -27.55 -42.17
C VAL A 713 -28.03 -26.65 -43.17
N LEU A 714 -26.70 -27.03 -43.49
CA LEU A 714 -25.95 -26.26 -44.51
C LEU A 714 -26.71 -26.20 -45.83
N ARG A 715 -26.97 -24.94 -46.21
CA ARG A 715 -27.74 -24.68 -47.44
C ARG A 715 -29.13 -25.31 -47.37
N GLY A 716 -29.77 -25.36 -46.26
CA GLY A 716 -31.11 -25.97 -46.03
C GLY A 716 -32.23 -25.03 -46.49
N TRP A 717 -31.92 -24.01 -47.31
CA TRP A 717 -32.95 -23.07 -47.78
C TRP A 717 -33.81 -23.75 -48.87
N ASP A 718 -35.16 -23.48 -48.89
CA ASP A 718 -36.05 -24.14 -49.88
C ASP A 718 -36.59 -23.11 -50.88
N GLY A 719 -36.03 -21.90 -50.81
CA GLY A 719 -36.39 -20.85 -51.79
C GLY A 719 -37.77 -20.26 -51.53
N ILE A 720 -38.37 -20.68 -50.34
CA ILE A 720 -39.71 -20.16 -49.99
C ILE A 720 -39.57 -19.22 -48.80
N VAL A 721 -40.46 -18.05 -48.87
CA VAL A 721 -40.39 -17.07 -47.77
C VAL A 721 -40.98 -17.69 -46.50
N ASP A 722 -40.25 -17.62 -45.42
CA ASP A 722 -40.80 -18.03 -44.10
C ASP A 722 -41.61 -16.90 -43.46
N ASP A 723 -42.95 -17.00 -43.54
CA ASP A 723 -43.85 -15.89 -43.15
C ASP A 723 -43.81 -15.67 -41.63
N SER A 724 -43.43 -16.73 -40.85
CA SER A 724 -43.46 -16.59 -39.37
C SER A 724 -42.34 -15.68 -38.87
N VAL A 725 -41.35 -15.37 -39.68
CA VAL A 725 -40.22 -14.54 -39.18
C VAL A 725 -40.05 -13.31 -40.09
N THR A 726 -41.09 -13.10 -40.96
CA THR A 726 -41.12 -11.87 -41.79
C THR A 726 -41.80 -10.74 -41.01
N PHE A 727 -41.19 -9.49 -41.13
CA PHE A 727 -41.83 -8.39 -40.39
C PHE A 727 -41.57 -7.06 -41.09
N ARG A 728 -42.40 -6.04 -40.74
CA ARG A 728 -42.18 -4.67 -41.25
C ARG A 728 -41.36 -3.84 -40.25
N PHE A 729 -40.57 -2.79 -40.80
CA PHE A 729 -39.69 -2.01 -39.90
C PHE A 729 -40.19 -0.57 -39.76
N GLY A 730 -41.03 -0.19 -40.90
CA GLY A 730 -41.67 1.16 -40.69
C GLY A 730 -41.06 2.20 -41.63
N PHE A 731 -40.24 1.69 -42.64
CA PHE A 731 -39.73 2.61 -43.67
C PHE A 731 -40.26 2.20 -45.05
N ILE A 732 -40.92 3.23 -45.79
CA ILE A 732 -41.66 2.82 -47.01
C ILE A 732 -40.89 3.33 -48.23
N GLY A 733 -39.52 3.69 -47.95
CA GLY A 733 -38.75 4.23 -49.09
C GLY A 733 -38.12 3.09 -49.92
N VAL A 734 -37.59 3.43 -51.20
CA VAL A 734 -37.05 2.36 -52.10
C VAL A 734 -35.52 2.46 -52.12
N ARG A 735 -34.92 3.41 -51.39
CA ARG A 735 -33.46 3.56 -51.50
C ARG A 735 -32.78 2.98 -50.25
N GLU A 736 -33.56 2.38 -49.32
CA GLU A 736 -32.96 1.81 -48.10
C GLU A 736 -32.20 0.52 -48.44
N ARG A 737 -31.15 0.40 -47.71
CA ARG A 737 -30.36 -0.81 -47.97
C ARG A 737 -30.10 -1.56 -46.66
N PRO A 738 -30.37 -2.93 -46.76
CA PRO A 738 -30.15 -3.70 -45.52
C PRO A 738 -28.70 -4.15 -45.37
N VAL A 739 -28.29 -4.32 -44.08
CA VAL A 739 -26.95 -4.87 -43.79
C VAL A 739 -27.08 -5.83 -42.61
N ALA A 740 -26.07 -6.70 -42.60
CA ALA A 740 -26.14 -7.66 -41.47
C ALA A 740 -24.71 -7.93 -40.95
N ALA A 741 -24.65 -7.98 -39.67
CA ALA A 741 -23.38 -8.37 -39.00
C ALA A 741 -23.68 -8.66 -37.52
N ASP A 742 -22.75 -9.42 -36.93
CA ASP A 742 -22.89 -9.64 -35.46
C ASP A 742 -22.24 -8.49 -34.69
N LEU A 743 -23.01 -7.48 -34.35
CA LEU A 743 -22.46 -6.21 -33.80
C LEU A 743 -22.18 -6.35 -32.30
N ASP A 744 -22.94 -7.29 -31.60
CA ASP A 744 -22.71 -7.36 -30.13
C ASP A 744 -21.97 -8.66 -29.79
N GLY A 745 -21.55 -9.39 -30.88
CA GLY A 745 -20.66 -10.58 -30.71
C GLY A 745 -21.36 -11.73 -29.98
N ASP A 746 -22.65 -11.82 -30.06
CA ASP A 746 -23.34 -12.87 -29.26
C ASP A 746 -23.63 -14.09 -30.14
N GLY A 747 -23.05 -14.02 -31.44
CA GLY A 747 -23.21 -15.21 -32.29
C GLY A 747 -24.44 -15.14 -33.19
N TYR A 748 -25.37 -14.14 -32.98
CA TYR A 748 -26.48 -13.87 -33.91
C TYR A 748 -26.15 -12.64 -34.77
N ASP A 749 -26.43 -12.88 -36.08
CA ASP A 749 -26.25 -11.66 -36.90
C ASP A 749 -27.39 -10.65 -36.67
N ASP A 750 -26.94 -9.40 -36.43
CA ASP A 750 -27.94 -8.29 -36.24
C ASP A 750 -28.37 -7.72 -37.59
N ILE A 751 -29.55 -7.00 -37.52
CA ILE A 751 -30.08 -6.50 -38.80
C ILE A 751 -30.07 -4.97 -38.77
N GLY A 752 -29.47 -4.41 -39.83
CA GLY A 752 -29.43 -2.93 -39.94
C GLY A 752 -30.12 -2.47 -41.24
N LEU A 753 -30.67 -1.27 -41.12
CA LEU A 753 -31.23 -0.65 -42.34
C LEU A 753 -30.63 0.76 -42.51
N TRP A 754 -29.82 0.87 -43.58
CA TRP A 754 -29.28 2.20 -43.95
C TRP A 754 -30.33 3.03 -44.69
N VAL A 755 -30.53 4.19 -44.24
CA VAL A 755 -31.62 5.02 -44.78
C VAL A 755 -31.00 6.34 -45.26
N PRO A 756 -31.01 6.50 -46.54
CA PRO A 756 -30.32 7.67 -47.10
C PRO A 756 -31.19 8.93 -47.10
N ASP A 757 -32.61 8.71 -47.02
CA ASP A 757 -33.57 9.83 -47.15
C ASP A 757 -34.22 10.13 -45.79
N ARG A 758 -33.73 11.20 -45.05
CA ARG A 758 -33.97 11.71 -43.68
C ARG A 758 -35.46 11.72 -43.33
N SER A 759 -35.87 11.47 -42.05
CA SER A 759 -37.18 11.93 -41.52
C SER A 759 -36.96 12.67 -40.20
N GLY A 760 -36.27 14.12 -40.24
CA GLY A 760 -36.80 14.90 -39.07
C GLY A 760 -35.65 15.50 -38.27
N VAL A 761 -34.12 15.57 -38.68
CA VAL A 761 -33.23 16.42 -37.84
C VAL A 761 -31.94 16.69 -38.63
N ALA A 762 -31.29 17.97 -38.70
CA ALA A 762 -29.99 18.45 -39.22
C ALA A 762 -28.81 17.85 -38.44
N PRO A 763 -27.57 17.53 -39.29
CA PRO A 763 -27.42 18.06 -40.66
C PRO A 763 -27.97 17.08 -41.72
N ILE A 764 -28.67 17.56 -42.74
CA ILE A 764 -29.47 16.88 -43.83
C ILE A 764 -28.52 16.10 -44.72
N GLU A 765 -27.18 16.27 -44.55
CA GLU A 765 -26.24 15.70 -45.53
C GLU A 765 -25.69 14.35 -45.04
N SER A 766 -26.11 13.77 -43.78
CA SER A 766 -25.58 12.49 -43.33
C SER A 766 -26.66 11.40 -43.48
N SER A 767 -26.30 10.20 -43.92
CA SER A 767 -27.24 9.05 -43.95
C SER A 767 -27.42 8.48 -42.54
N GLU A 768 -28.64 7.65 -42.29
CA GLU A 768 -28.96 7.10 -40.94
C GLU A 768 -28.94 5.56 -41.01
N TRP A 769 -28.43 5.06 -39.91
CA TRP A 769 -28.42 3.59 -39.77
C TRP A 769 -29.29 3.19 -38.56
N TYR A 770 -30.29 2.38 -38.81
CA TYR A 770 -31.09 1.79 -37.73
C TYR A 770 -30.73 0.31 -37.59
N ILE A 771 -30.18 0.04 -36.42
CA ILE A 771 -29.68 -1.35 -36.29
C ILE A 771 -30.42 -2.04 -35.14
N LEU A 772 -31.07 -3.17 -35.52
CA LEU A 772 -31.67 -4.04 -34.49
C LEU A 772 -30.63 -5.01 -33.92
N VAL A 773 -30.49 -4.96 -32.61
CA VAL A 773 -29.40 -5.77 -32.01
C VAL A 773 -30.05 -6.95 -31.26
N SER A 774 -29.63 -8.16 -31.52
CA SER A 774 -30.24 -9.42 -31.03
C SER A 774 -30.09 -9.57 -29.53
N ASN A 775 -28.92 -9.04 -28.86
CA ASN A 775 -28.68 -9.01 -27.39
C ASN A 775 -28.86 -10.41 -26.79
N GLY A 776 -28.29 -11.45 -27.42
CA GLY A 776 -28.11 -12.78 -26.79
C GLY A 776 -29.20 -13.74 -27.29
N THR A 777 -30.26 -13.29 -27.98
CA THR A 777 -31.29 -14.19 -28.55
C THR A 777 -31.67 -13.68 -29.94
N THR A 778 -32.39 -14.60 -30.71
CA THR A 778 -32.76 -14.19 -32.09
C THR A 778 -33.71 -12.99 -32.07
N LEU A 779 -33.57 -12.10 -33.16
CA LEU A 779 -34.44 -10.90 -33.26
C LEU A 779 -35.89 -11.32 -33.54
N PHE A 780 -36.06 -12.53 -33.97
CA PHE A 780 -37.41 -12.95 -34.35
C PHE A 780 -38.33 -13.05 -33.13
N ASN A 781 -37.77 -13.15 -31.90
CA ASN A 781 -38.61 -13.18 -30.68
C ASN A 781 -39.21 -11.81 -30.36
N ARG A 782 -38.71 -10.84 -31.10
CA ARG A 782 -39.23 -9.48 -30.78
C ARG A 782 -40.34 -9.09 -31.76
N ILE A 783 -40.75 -10.04 -32.60
CA ILE A 783 -41.81 -9.68 -33.56
C ILE A 783 -43.15 -9.60 -32.83
N VAL A 784 -43.75 -8.45 -33.05
CA VAL A 784 -45.09 -8.22 -32.44
C VAL A 784 -46.03 -7.73 -33.54
N THR A 785 -47.37 -7.75 -33.17
CA THR A 785 -48.35 -7.22 -34.14
C THR A 785 -48.54 -5.70 -33.93
N ASP A 786 -48.27 -5.00 -35.09
CA ASP A 786 -48.52 -3.55 -35.02
C ASP A 786 -50.00 -3.25 -34.71
N PRO A 787 -50.27 -2.50 -33.64
CA PRO A 787 -51.67 -2.30 -33.20
C PRO A 787 -52.48 -1.49 -34.21
N ASP A 788 -51.80 -0.76 -35.07
CA ASP A 788 -52.55 0.08 -36.02
C ASP A 788 -52.71 -0.62 -37.37
N LEU A 789 -51.81 -1.42 -37.75
CA LEU A 789 -51.85 -1.96 -39.14
C LEU A 789 -52.10 -3.46 -39.12
N GLY A 790 -52.10 -4.09 -37.84
CA GLY A 790 -52.36 -5.55 -37.71
C GLY A 790 -51.28 -6.38 -38.41
N VAL A 791 -50.12 -5.83 -38.74
CA VAL A 791 -49.08 -6.59 -39.45
C VAL A 791 -47.89 -6.79 -38.51
N PRO A 792 -47.04 -7.95 -38.71
CA PRO A 792 -45.87 -8.20 -37.84
C PRO A 792 -44.80 -7.10 -37.97
N THR A 793 -44.28 -6.62 -36.82
CA THR A 793 -43.26 -5.54 -36.80
C THR A 793 -42.29 -5.79 -35.64
N ILE A 794 -41.17 -5.22 -35.77
CA ILE A 794 -40.26 -5.11 -34.61
C ILE A 794 -40.05 -3.63 -34.29
N ASP A 795 -40.29 -3.35 -32.96
CA ASP A 795 -40.10 -1.94 -32.56
C ASP A 795 -38.61 -1.63 -32.36
N PHE A 796 -38.23 -0.47 -32.96
CA PHE A 796 -36.85 -0.02 -32.72
C PHE A 796 -36.75 0.67 -31.35
N LYS A 797 -35.89 0.01 -30.45
CA LYS A 797 -35.79 0.57 -29.10
C LYS A 797 -34.32 0.85 -28.76
N PRO A 798 -33.87 2.18 -28.96
CA PRO A 798 -32.46 2.50 -28.65
C PRO A 798 -32.25 2.71 -27.14
N GLU A 799 -30.95 2.76 -26.73
CA GLU A 799 -30.63 3.08 -25.33
C GLU A 799 -31.24 4.44 -24.92
N PRO A 800 -31.88 4.52 -23.63
CA PRO A 800 -31.74 3.50 -22.57
C PRO A 800 -32.90 2.49 -22.60
N PHE A 801 -33.79 2.51 -23.59
CA PHE A 801 -35.05 1.74 -23.50
C PHE A 801 -34.90 0.39 -24.22
N GLY A 802 -33.71 0.12 -24.77
CA GLY A 802 -33.46 -1.20 -25.40
C GLY A 802 -32.05 -1.23 -26.01
N PRO A 803 -31.67 -2.35 -26.75
CA PRO A 803 -30.29 -2.61 -27.19
C PRO A 803 -30.06 -2.12 -28.63
N ASP A 804 -31.06 -1.50 -29.28
CA ASP A 804 -30.91 -1.12 -30.70
C ASP A 804 -30.05 0.15 -30.84
N GLN A 805 -29.34 0.16 -32.06
CA GLN A 805 -28.36 1.25 -32.23
C GLN A 805 -28.78 2.17 -33.39
N PHE A 806 -28.52 3.46 -33.12
CA PHE A 806 -28.72 4.46 -34.19
C PHE A 806 -27.38 5.16 -34.47
N VAL A 807 -27.02 5.18 -35.76
CA VAL A 807 -25.76 5.86 -36.10
C VAL A 807 -26.00 6.75 -37.33
N GLN A 808 -25.27 7.91 -37.27
CA GLN A 808 -25.26 8.75 -38.49
C GLN A 808 -23.86 8.76 -39.10
N PHE A 809 -23.78 8.18 -40.37
CA PHE A 809 -22.46 8.09 -41.00
C PHE A 809 -22.64 7.93 -42.52
N GLY A 810 -21.85 8.78 -43.26
CA GLY A 810 -21.93 8.75 -44.74
C GLY A 810 -22.91 9.79 -45.26
N ASP A 811 -23.11 9.66 -46.56
CA ASP A 811 -24.06 10.64 -47.15
C ASP A 811 -25.08 9.92 -48.02
N GLY A 812 -26.08 10.72 -48.50
CA GLY A 812 -27.29 10.18 -49.15
C GLY A 812 -26.97 9.55 -50.51
N TYR A 813 -25.73 9.68 -51.02
CA TYR A 813 -25.44 9.13 -52.36
C TYR A 813 -24.48 7.93 -52.26
N ALA A 814 -24.18 7.57 -51.03
CA ALA A 814 -23.15 6.52 -50.86
C ALA A 814 -23.82 5.16 -50.65
N MET A 815 -23.10 4.07 -50.88
CA MET A 815 -23.57 2.70 -50.57
C MET A 815 -23.01 2.23 -49.21
N PRO A 816 -23.97 1.51 -48.44
CA PRO A 816 -23.53 1.13 -47.10
C PRO A 816 -22.72 -0.19 -47.11
N LEU A 817 -21.69 -0.18 -46.31
CA LEU A 817 -20.95 -1.41 -46.00
C LEU A 817 -20.83 -1.61 -44.49
N LEU A 818 -20.91 -2.91 -44.11
CA LEU A 818 -20.77 -3.21 -42.68
C LEU A 818 -19.85 -4.43 -42.50
N GLY A 819 -18.76 -4.16 -41.82
CA GLY A 819 -17.80 -5.27 -41.58
C GLY A 819 -16.82 -4.90 -40.47
N ASN A 820 -16.16 -5.98 -39.88
CA ASN A 820 -15.06 -5.75 -38.94
C ASN A 820 -13.73 -5.57 -39.68
N PHE A 821 -13.33 -4.28 -39.84
CA PHE A 821 -12.18 -3.96 -40.70
C PHE A 821 -10.93 -3.82 -39.83
N ASP A 822 -9.85 -4.34 -40.43
CA ASP A 822 -8.52 -4.11 -39.82
C ASP A 822 -7.70 -3.17 -40.71
N PRO A 823 -7.12 -2.13 -40.12
CA PRO A 823 -6.36 -1.21 -40.97
C PRO A 823 -5.13 -1.89 -41.60
N PRO A 824 -4.64 -1.46 -42.86
CA PRO A 824 -3.50 -2.04 -43.56
C PRO A 824 -2.17 -1.74 -42.85
N VAL A 825 -1.09 -2.69 -43.11
CA VAL A 825 0.28 -2.51 -42.57
C VAL A 825 1.01 -1.44 -43.39
N ALA A 826 1.25 -0.22 -42.86
CA ALA A 826 2.13 0.76 -43.54
C ALA A 826 3.41 0.09 -44.05
N GLY A 827 3.56 -0.43 -45.38
CA GLY A 827 4.86 -0.74 -46.02
C GLY A 827 6.05 -0.24 -45.21
N THR A 828 6.70 -1.17 -44.39
CA THR A 828 8.03 -1.26 -43.74
C THR A 828 9.09 -0.49 -44.55
N THR A 829 9.07 0.83 -44.59
CA THR A 829 10.33 1.61 -44.53
C THR A 829 10.02 3.01 -44.00
N ALA A 830 9.70 3.13 -42.68
CA ALA A 830 10.23 4.41 -42.12
C ALA A 830 10.22 4.33 -40.59
N SER A 831 11.22 3.75 -39.81
CA SER A 831 11.41 4.32 -38.46
C SER A 831 10.34 5.37 -38.13
N ASP A 832 9.17 4.95 -37.43
CA ASP A 832 8.17 5.87 -36.85
C ASP A 832 8.70 7.32 -36.82
N PRO A 833 8.65 8.16 -37.90
CA PRO A 833 8.98 9.59 -37.88
C PRO A 833 8.00 10.39 -37.01
N ALA A 834 7.05 9.72 -36.01
CA ALA A 834 6.00 10.62 -35.52
C ALA A 834 6.39 11.19 -34.14
N VAL A 835 7.60 10.66 -33.57
CA VAL A 835 7.91 11.23 -32.24
C VAL A 835 9.33 11.81 -32.29
N PHE A 836 9.46 12.92 -32.00
CA PHE A 836 10.75 13.62 -31.93
C PHE A 836 11.08 13.93 -30.47
N GLU A 837 12.21 13.17 -30.00
CA GLU A 837 12.59 13.32 -28.57
C GLU A 837 13.70 14.38 -28.43
N ILE A 838 13.53 15.11 -27.43
CA ILE A 838 14.49 16.19 -27.12
C ILE A 838 14.92 16.01 -25.66
N THR A 839 16.25 15.87 -25.47
CA THR A 839 16.76 15.68 -24.10
C THR A 839 17.42 16.99 -23.61
N GLY A 840 16.99 17.26 -22.30
CA GLY A 840 17.56 18.47 -21.67
C GLY A 840 18.96 18.18 -21.12
N THR A 841 19.60 19.21 -20.52
CA THR A 841 20.96 19.05 -19.94
C THR A 841 20.86 18.80 -18.43
N GLY A 842 22.07 18.53 -17.75
CA GLY A 842 22.12 18.39 -16.28
C GLY A 842 21.79 19.71 -15.57
N ALA A 843 21.70 20.89 -16.24
CA ALA A 843 21.31 22.20 -15.68
C ALA A 843 19.82 22.46 -15.88
N ASP A 844 19.33 23.69 -15.32
CA ASP A 844 17.91 24.07 -15.53
C ASP A 844 17.63 24.33 -17.02
N ASP A 845 16.63 23.69 -17.50
CA ASP A 845 16.29 23.83 -18.93
C ASP A 845 14.92 24.52 -19.09
N VAL A 846 14.85 25.32 -20.21
CA VAL A 846 13.55 25.96 -20.55
C VAL A 846 13.11 25.43 -21.92
N PHE A 847 11.95 24.71 -21.83
CA PHE A 847 11.39 24.15 -23.08
C PHE A 847 10.09 24.86 -23.47
N GLU A 848 10.11 25.27 -24.75
CA GLU A 848 8.90 26.00 -25.23
C GLU A 848 8.35 25.29 -26.48
N PHE A 849 7.03 25.02 -26.33
CA PHE A 849 6.34 24.47 -27.50
C PHE A 849 5.17 25.37 -27.90
N GLN A 850 5.11 25.55 -29.25
CA GLN A 850 3.97 26.35 -29.75
C GLN A 850 3.35 25.64 -30.96
N ALA A 851 1.96 25.38 -30.74
CA ALA A 851 1.27 24.80 -31.91
C ALA A 851 1.00 25.88 -32.97
N SER A 852 1.04 25.46 -34.27
CA SER A 852 0.73 26.42 -35.34
C SER A 852 -0.78 26.71 -35.41
N ALA A 853 -1.11 27.80 -36.19
CA ALA A 853 -2.53 28.23 -36.30
C ALA A 853 -3.40 27.10 -36.89
N ASP A 854 -2.83 26.17 -37.66
CA ASP A 854 -3.63 25.08 -38.28
C ASP A 854 -3.66 23.85 -37.36
N GLY A 855 -3.17 24.01 -36.06
CA GLY A 855 -3.39 22.91 -35.08
C GLY A 855 -2.32 21.82 -35.23
N LYS A 856 -1.10 22.13 -35.95
CA LYS A 856 0.08 21.22 -36.04
C LYS A 856 1.24 21.78 -35.22
N ILE A 857 2.43 21.02 -35.30
CA ILE A 857 3.60 21.49 -34.53
C ILE A 857 4.15 22.76 -35.19
N GLY A 858 4.11 23.84 -34.42
CA GLY A 858 4.58 25.16 -34.94
C GLY A 858 6.07 25.36 -34.61
N SER A 859 6.40 25.92 -33.39
CA SER A 859 7.80 26.20 -33.01
C SER A 859 8.16 25.46 -31.72
N VAL A 860 9.35 24.76 -31.81
CA VAL A 860 9.89 24.08 -30.61
C VAL A 860 11.26 24.69 -30.28
N VAL A 861 11.37 25.19 -29.02
CA VAL A 861 12.59 25.91 -28.63
C VAL A 861 13.12 25.30 -27.33
N LEU A 862 14.41 24.92 -27.35
CA LEU A 862 15.06 24.51 -26.09
C LEU A 862 16.20 25.47 -25.74
N ASN A 863 16.07 26.10 -24.59
CA ASN A 863 17.05 27.08 -24.05
C ASN A 863 17.33 28.19 -25.06
N GLY A 864 16.28 28.60 -25.72
CA GLY A 864 16.39 29.77 -26.63
C GLY A 864 16.76 29.35 -28.06
N VAL A 865 17.01 28.03 -28.18
CA VAL A 865 17.42 27.59 -29.54
C VAL A 865 16.25 26.87 -30.22
N VAL A 866 15.92 27.30 -31.47
CA VAL A 866 14.81 26.69 -32.22
C VAL A 866 15.26 25.31 -32.73
N GLN A 867 14.40 24.34 -32.40
CA GLN A 867 14.75 22.98 -32.84
C GLN A 867 14.18 22.69 -34.23
N THR A 868 15.01 22.00 -35.05
CA THR A 868 14.51 21.59 -36.38
C THR A 868 13.73 20.26 -36.26
N ILE A 869 12.43 20.47 -36.56
CA ILE A 869 11.56 19.29 -36.39
C ILE A 869 11.39 18.62 -37.77
N PRO A 870 11.75 17.30 -37.83
CA PRO A 870 11.60 16.61 -39.11
C PRO A 870 10.13 16.57 -39.57
N ALA A 871 10.01 16.72 -40.99
CA ALA A 871 8.64 16.68 -41.56
C ALA A 871 7.93 15.36 -41.17
N GLY A 872 6.60 15.47 -40.71
CA GLY A 872 5.83 14.23 -40.46
C GLY A 872 5.80 13.90 -38.96
N VAL A 873 6.50 14.75 -38.03
CA VAL A 873 6.49 14.54 -36.57
C VAL A 873 5.19 15.13 -35.98
N THR A 874 4.49 14.39 -35.25
CA THR A 874 3.23 14.90 -34.64
C THR A 874 3.32 14.79 -33.12
N SER A 875 4.47 14.18 -32.64
CA SER A 875 4.62 14.05 -31.18
C SER A 875 6.03 14.48 -30.77
N ILE A 876 6.03 15.37 -29.77
CA ILE A 876 7.34 15.82 -29.23
C ILE A 876 7.42 15.39 -27.76
N VAL A 877 8.58 14.74 -27.48
CA VAL A 877 8.83 14.42 -26.07
C VAL A 877 10.09 15.17 -25.60
N PHE A 878 9.83 15.94 -24.54
CA PHE A 878 10.99 16.61 -23.92
C PHE A 878 11.31 15.98 -22.56
N ASP A 879 12.57 15.46 -22.41
CA ASP A 879 13.09 15.02 -21.10
C ASP A 879 14.04 16.08 -20.51
N GLY A 880 13.59 16.59 -19.34
CA GLY A 880 14.29 17.76 -18.75
C GLY A 880 15.62 17.34 -18.13
N GLY A 881 15.87 15.87 -17.88
CA GLY A 881 17.09 15.40 -17.20
C GLY A 881 17.26 16.04 -15.82
N GLY A 882 18.57 16.26 -15.40
CA GLY A 882 18.89 16.87 -14.10
C GLY A 882 18.56 18.37 -14.06
N GLY A 883 18.49 19.08 -12.87
CA GLY A 883 18.21 20.52 -12.73
C GLY A 883 16.71 20.79 -12.53
N TYR A 884 16.33 22.10 -12.25
CA TYR A 884 14.94 22.58 -12.12
C TYR A 884 14.42 23.12 -13.46
N ASP A 885 13.67 22.29 -14.14
CA ASP A 885 13.33 22.55 -15.56
C ASP A 885 11.92 23.12 -15.71
N THR A 886 11.72 23.97 -16.73
CA THR A 886 10.43 24.65 -16.97
C THR A 886 10.01 24.39 -18.43
N ALA A 887 8.67 24.02 -18.55
CA ALA A 887 8.15 23.86 -19.92
C ALA A 887 6.88 24.69 -20.11
N SER A 888 6.92 25.45 -21.27
CA SER A 888 5.70 26.19 -21.69
C SER A 888 5.12 25.57 -22.97
N LEU A 889 3.83 25.04 -22.74
CA LEU A 889 3.19 24.35 -23.88
C LEU A 889 1.96 25.12 -24.34
N ARG A 890 2.12 25.69 -25.55
CA ARG A 890 1.03 26.54 -26.04
C ARG A 890 0.24 25.81 -27.13
N GLY A 891 -1.10 25.69 -26.85
CA GLY A 891 -1.99 24.94 -27.79
C GLY A 891 -2.41 25.80 -28.98
N SER A 892 -3.32 25.27 -29.76
CA SER A 892 -3.80 25.99 -30.96
C SER A 892 -5.17 26.62 -30.70
N SER A 893 -5.76 27.17 -31.84
CA SER A 893 -7.12 27.76 -31.69
C SER A 893 -8.19 26.66 -31.56
N GLY A 894 -7.87 25.35 -31.76
CA GLY A 894 -8.79 24.20 -31.58
C GLY A 894 -8.87 23.73 -30.13
N ASP A 895 -9.65 22.61 -29.96
CA ASP A 895 -9.81 22.04 -28.60
C ASP A 895 -8.56 21.22 -28.22
N GLU A 896 -8.11 21.50 -26.93
CA GLU A 896 -6.90 20.77 -26.48
C GLU A 896 -7.13 20.22 -25.08
N VAL A 897 -6.31 19.16 -24.88
CA VAL A 897 -6.33 18.57 -23.52
C VAL A 897 -4.92 18.68 -22.92
N PHE A 898 -4.94 19.21 -21.66
CA PHE A 898 -3.67 19.33 -20.92
C PHE A 898 -3.77 18.53 -19.63
N ILE A 899 -2.85 17.51 -19.58
CA ILE A 899 -2.78 16.72 -18.33
C ILE A 899 -1.39 16.89 -17.70
N ALA A 900 -1.47 17.20 -16.40
CA ALA A 900 -0.16 17.50 -15.79
C ALA A 900 -0.09 16.84 -14.40
N SER A 901 1.05 16.04 -14.26
CA SER A 901 1.41 15.48 -12.94
C SER A 901 2.77 16.02 -12.48
N PRO A 902 3.07 15.80 -11.16
CA PRO A 902 4.39 16.26 -10.73
C PRO A 902 5.51 15.67 -11.60
N GLY A 903 6.19 16.62 -12.30
CA GLY A 903 7.41 16.21 -13.04
C GLY A 903 7.10 15.88 -14.51
N SER A 904 5.75 16.02 -14.82
CA SER A 904 5.47 15.74 -16.24
C SER A 904 4.14 16.39 -16.66
N ALA A 905 4.06 16.59 -18.00
CA ALA A 905 2.81 17.16 -18.54
C ALA A 905 2.66 16.77 -20.01
N THR A 906 1.39 16.62 -20.33
CA THR A 906 1.10 16.42 -21.75
C THR A 906 0.03 17.40 -22.24
N LEU A 907 0.38 18.10 -23.39
CA LEU A 907 -0.64 18.90 -24.10
C LEU A 907 -0.91 18.29 -25.47
N SER A 908 -2.23 18.00 -25.68
CA SER A 908 -2.52 17.37 -26.98
C SER A 908 -3.72 18.03 -27.66
N GLY A 909 -3.58 18.08 -29.06
CA GLY A 909 -4.66 18.59 -29.94
C GLY A 909 -4.71 17.78 -31.23
N ALA A 910 -5.73 18.01 -32.20
CA ALA A 910 -6.04 17.25 -33.44
C ALA A 910 -4.79 17.04 -34.31
N GLY A 911 -3.59 17.68 -33.98
CA GLY A 911 -2.49 17.60 -34.97
C GLY A 911 -1.13 17.59 -34.26
N PHE A 912 -1.10 17.53 -32.93
CA PHE A 912 0.18 17.50 -32.22
C PHE A 912 -0.04 16.95 -30.80
N SER A 913 0.97 16.28 -30.30
CA SER A 913 1.08 15.97 -28.86
C SER A 913 2.49 16.32 -28.35
N VAL A 914 2.50 17.04 -27.18
CA VAL A 914 3.81 17.37 -26.60
C VAL A 914 3.81 16.91 -25.13
N THR A 915 4.87 16.03 -24.91
CA THR A 915 4.98 15.53 -23.54
C THR A 915 6.32 15.97 -22.92
N THR A 916 6.20 16.36 -21.61
CA THR A 916 7.44 16.69 -20.88
C THR A 916 7.64 15.66 -19.76
N ARG A 917 8.93 15.24 -19.54
CA ARG A 917 9.33 14.43 -18.37
C ARG A 917 10.43 15.14 -17.58
N ALA A 918 10.54 14.66 -16.34
CA ALA A 918 11.55 15.28 -15.44
C ALA A 918 11.52 16.80 -15.54
N THR A 919 10.33 17.37 -15.52
CA THR A 919 10.14 18.83 -15.56
C THR A 919 9.30 19.28 -14.36
N GLU A 920 9.87 20.18 -13.59
CA GLU A 920 9.24 20.53 -12.30
C GLU A 920 8.16 21.60 -12.49
N VAL A 921 8.36 22.43 -13.61
CA VAL A 921 7.35 23.48 -13.83
C VAL A 921 6.78 23.32 -15.24
N ASN A 922 5.46 23.05 -15.26
CA ASN A 922 4.79 22.94 -16.58
C ASN A 922 3.66 23.97 -16.70
N HIS A 923 3.78 24.69 -17.84
CA HIS A 923 2.72 25.67 -18.15
C HIS A 923 2.00 25.23 -19.43
N GLY A 924 0.63 24.97 -19.26
CA GLY A 924 -0.18 24.68 -20.47
C GLY A 924 -1.10 25.85 -20.85
N TYR A 925 -1.16 26.12 -22.22
CA TYR A 925 -2.00 27.24 -22.67
C TYR A 925 -3.00 26.72 -23.72
N GLY A 926 -4.41 26.76 -23.54
CA GLY A 926 -5.50 26.27 -24.41
C GLY A 926 -5.80 27.26 -25.55
N MET A 927 -5.18 28.39 -25.87
CA MET A 927 -5.12 29.48 -26.87
C MET A 927 -6.33 29.46 -27.79
N GLY A 928 -7.63 29.00 -27.27
CA GLY A 928 -8.88 29.01 -28.06
C GLY A 928 -9.57 27.63 -28.03
N GLY A 929 -10.80 27.46 -28.51
CA GLY A 929 -11.53 26.18 -28.45
C GLY A 929 -12.01 25.86 -27.03
N ASN A 930 -12.78 24.69 -26.94
CA ASN A 930 -13.16 24.19 -25.60
C ASN A 930 -12.08 23.30 -24.99
N ASP A 931 -11.09 23.91 -24.31
CA ASP A 931 -9.90 23.19 -23.81
C ASP A 931 -10.15 22.67 -22.39
N GLU A 932 -9.52 21.48 -22.17
CA GLU A 932 -9.65 20.88 -20.83
C GLU A 932 -8.26 20.59 -20.24
N ALA A 933 -8.20 20.91 -18.84
CA ALA A 933 -6.93 20.61 -18.16
C ALA A 933 -7.20 19.82 -16.88
N THR A 934 -6.33 18.75 -16.78
CA THR A 934 -6.35 18.01 -15.50
C THR A 934 -4.98 18.10 -14.81
N LEU A 935 -5.08 18.51 -13.46
CA LEU A 935 -3.82 18.70 -12.72
C LEU A 935 -3.83 17.78 -11.49
N TYR A 936 -2.68 16.97 -11.42
CA TYR A 936 -2.61 16.00 -10.31
C TYR A 936 -1.61 16.50 -9.26
N ASP A 937 -1.88 16.13 -7.92
CA ASP A 937 -0.99 16.57 -6.82
C ASP A 937 0.02 15.44 -6.51
N THR A 938 0.91 15.70 -5.55
CA THR A 938 1.79 14.67 -4.96
C THR A 938 1.13 14.05 -3.74
N ALA A 939 1.85 13.02 -3.19
CA ALA A 939 1.34 12.40 -1.94
C ALA A 939 1.47 13.36 -0.76
N GLY A 940 2.36 14.39 -0.90
CA GLY A 940 2.51 15.41 0.16
C GLY A 940 1.38 16.45 0.14
N ASN A 941 1.61 17.55 1.10
CA ASN A 941 0.60 18.65 1.15
C ASN A 941 0.74 19.56 -0.08
N ASP A 942 -0.38 19.72 -0.78
CA ASP A 942 -0.33 20.50 -2.05
C ASP A 942 -1.45 21.55 -2.05
N LYS A 943 -1.19 22.44 -2.98
CA LYS A 943 -2.20 23.53 -3.10
C LYS A 943 -2.72 23.59 -4.54
N PHE A 944 -4.06 23.81 -4.59
CA PHE A 944 -4.68 24.09 -5.90
C PHE A 944 -5.36 25.46 -5.85
N LYS A 945 -5.03 26.22 -6.94
CA LYS A 945 -5.59 27.58 -7.02
C LYS A 945 -6.17 27.81 -8.42
N ALA A 946 -7.52 28.23 -8.35
CA ALA A 946 -8.14 28.58 -9.65
C ALA A 946 -8.72 29.99 -9.60
N LYS A 947 -8.23 30.79 -10.62
CA LYS A 947 -8.70 32.20 -10.72
C LYS A 947 -9.22 32.48 -12.12
N PRO A 948 -10.45 32.19 -12.33
CA PRO A 948 -11.03 32.33 -13.69
C PRO A 948 -10.92 33.76 -14.21
N ALA A 949 -10.99 34.84 -13.35
CA ALA A 949 -10.87 36.23 -13.85
C ALA A 949 -9.49 36.48 -14.47
N GLU A 950 -8.53 35.67 -13.99
CA GLU A 950 -7.18 35.84 -14.58
C GLU A 950 -6.87 34.71 -15.56
N ASN A 951 -7.80 33.74 -15.80
CA ASN A 951 -7.77 32.67 -16.81
C ASN A 951 -6.70 31.64 -16.50
N TYR A 952 -6.56 31.34 -15.09
CA TYR A 952 -5.57 30.26 -14.85
C TYR A 952 -5.99 29.45 -13.64
N ALA A 953 -5.44 28.25 -13.66
CA ALA A 953 -5.45 27.36 -12.49
C ALA A 953 -4.10 26.68 -12.34
N LYS A 954 -3.81 26.42 -11.06
CA LYS A 954 -2.49 25.79 -10.88
C LYS A 954 -2.54 24.84 -9.69
N MET A 955 -1.68 23.80 -9.85
CA MET A 955 -1.40 22.85 -8.77
C MET A 955 0.10 22.85 -8.45
N TYR A 956 0.28 23.01 -7.08
CA TYR A 956 1.72 23.22 -6.82
C TYR A 956 2.02 22.93 -5.35
N ASN A 957 3.38 22.69 -5.15
CA ASN A 957 3.99 22.76 -3.80
C ASN A 957 5.44 23.22 -3.89
N GLY A 958 6.21 23.16 -2.84
CA GLY A 958 7.58 23.72 -2.84
C GLY A 958 8.49 23.01 -3.86
N SER A 959 8.05 21.87 -4.45
CA SER A 959 8.98 21.10 -5.31
C SER A 959 8.53 21.11 -6.78
N TYR A 960 7.27 21.49 -7.09
CA TYR A 960 6.83 21.53 -8.51
C TYR A 960 5.66 22.50 -8.65
N MET A 961 5.40 22.84 -9.99
CA MET A 961 4.22 23.68 -10.28
C MET A 961 3.71 23.35 -11.68
N ASN A 962 2.40 23.03 -11.69
CA ASN A 962 1.72 22.87 -12.99
C ASN A 962 0.56 23.89 -13.12
N ARG A 963 0.71 24.50 -14.23
CA ARG A 963 -0.24 25.62 -14.38
C ARG A 963 -0.96 25.48 -15.73
N ALA A 964 -2.34 25.68 -15.61
CA ALA A 964 -3.17 25.72 -16.84
C ALA A 964 -3.75 27.12 -17.05
N LYS A 965 -3.48 27.64 -18.31
CA LYS A 965 -3.99 28.99 -18.63
C LYS A 965 -4.88 28.93 -19.88
N PHE A 966 -6.11 29.68 -19.76
CA PHE A 966 -7.06 29.88 -20.87
C PHE A 966 -7.77 28.57 -21.18
N PHE A 967 -7.90 27.68 -20.12
CA PHE A 967 -8.73 26.47 -20.27
C PHE A 967 -10.13 26.74 -19.69
N SER A 968 -11.12 26.29 -20.52
CA SER A 968 -12.50 26.55 -20.07
C SER A 968 -12.95 25.53 -19.01
N THR A 969 -12.25 24.29 -18.98
CA THR A 969 -12.52 23.27 -17.96
C THR A 969 -11.19 22.85 -17.30
N VAL A 970 -11.19 23.01 -15.94
CA VAL A 970 -9.97 22.57 -15.23
C VAL A 970 -10.38 21.67 -14.07
N VAL A 971 -9.69 20.50 -14.08
CA VAL A 971 -9.93 19.58 -12.96
C VAL A 971 -8.63 19.43 -12.15
N GLY A 972 -8.77 19.83 -10.81
CA GLY A 972 -7.67 19.51 -9.86
C GLY A 972 -7.98 18.26 -9.02
N ILE A 973 -6.99 17.34 -9.06
CA ILE A 973 -7.28 16.08 -8.36
C ILE A 973 -6.21 15.90 -7.28
N PHE A 974 -6.75 15.90 -5.95
CA PHE A 974 -5.81 15.65 -4.84
C PHE A 974 -5.82 14.16 -4.47
N ASP A 975 -4.66 13.59 -4.02
CA ASP A 975 -4.60 12.24 -3.41
C ASP A 975 -5.31 12.23 -2.05
N GLU A 976 -6.09 11.24 -1.63
CA GLU A 976 -6.88 11.17 -0.38
C GLU A 976 -5.95 10.89 0.81
N GLY A 977 -5.86 11.88 1.87
CA GLY A 977 -5.18 11.50 3.14
C GLY A 977 -4.05 12.48 3.48
N ASN A 978 -3.89 13.64 2.78
CA ASN A 978 -2.90 14.67 3.11
C ASN A 978 -3.59 16.04 3.27
N ASP A 979 -3.14 17.08 4.18
CA ASP A 979 -3.71 18.42 4.42
C ASP A 979 -3.68 19.28 3.15
N ASP A 980 -4.33 18.87 2.01
CA ASP A 980 -4.38 19.59 0.72
C ASP A 980 -5.38 20.75 0.77
N TYR A 981 -4.99 21.70 0.05
CA TYR A 981 -5.73 22.97 0.21
C TYR A 981 -6.05 23.53 -1.17
N ALA A 982 -7.46 23.64 -1.37
CA ALA A 982 -7.88 24.26 -2.65
C ALA A 982 -8.50 25.64 -2.42
N ARG A 983 -8.04 26.52 -3.33
CA ARG A 983 -8.59 27.88 -3.32
C ARG A 983 -9.14 28.20 -4.72
N ILE A 984 -10.56 28.58 -4.62
CA ILE A 984 -11.16 28.84 -5.97
C ILE A 984 -11.97 30.13 -5.92
N TRP A 985 -11.92 30.90 -7.12
CA TRP A 985 -12.68 32.17 -7.23
C TRP A 985 -13.76 32.02 -8.30
N ASP A 986 -14.89 32.79 -8.07
CA ASP A 986 -15.99 32.77 -9.07
C ASP A 986 -15.63 33.61 -10.29
N SER A 987 -16.49 33.42 -11.26
CA SER A 987 -16.36 34.32 -12.43
C SER A 987 -17.27 35.54 -12.29
N ALA A 988 -17.18 36.58 -13.34
CA ALA A 988 -17.97 37.83 -13.25
C ALA A 988 -19.48 37.55 -13.38
N GLY A 989 -19.90 36.36 -13.99
CA GLY A 989 -21.33 35.98 -14.13
C GLY A 989 -21.83 35.20 -12.90
N ASP A 990 -23.16 34.75 -13.09
CA ASP A 990 -23.76 33.94 -12.00
C ASP A 990 -23.08 32.57 -11.94
N ASP A 991 -22.66 32.25 -10.69
CA ASP A 991 -21.90 30.98 -10.55
C ASP A 991 -22.59 30.09 -9.51
N VAL A 992 -22.42 28.81 -9.85
CA VAL A 992 -22.95 27.85 -8.87
C VAL A 992 -21.81 26.95 -8.40
N LEU A 993 -21.70 26.89 -6.98
CA LEU A 993 -20.73 25.95 -6.41
C LEU A 993 -21.48 24.79 -5.73
N ASN A 994 -21.13 23.57 -6.30
CA ASN A 994 -21.57 22.36 -5.60
C ASN A 994 -20.40 21.69 -4.86
N ALA A 995 -20.58 21.64 -3.49
CA ALA A 995 -19.38 21.17 -2.76
C ALA A 995 -19.80 20.11 -1.73
N SER A 996 -19.05 18.99 -1.79
CA SER A 996 -19.13 17.92 -0.78
C SER A 996 -17.74 17.58 -0.22
N PRO A 997 -17.72 16.69 0.72
CA PRO A 997 -16.38 16.34 1.26
C PRO A 997 -15.46 15.78 0.17
N THR A 998 -15.97 15.26 -0.88
CA THR A 998 -15.04 14.60 -1.83
C THR A 998 -14.92 15.43 -3.11
N GLU A 999 -15.84 16.46 -3.19
CA GLU A 999 -15.75 17.18 -4.48
C GLU A 999 -16.32 18.58 -4.32
N ALA A 1000 -15.60 19.51 -5.07
CA ALA A 1000 -16.16 20.86 -5.29
C ALA A 1000 -16.17 21.21 -6.78
N ARG A 1001 -17.37 21.54 -7.23
CA ARG A 1001 -17.46 21.93 -8.64
C ARG A 1001 -18.08 23.33 -8.78
N LEU A 1002 -17.26 24.21 -9.33
CA LEU A 1002 -17.73 25.58 -9.62
C LEU A 1002 -18.04 25.75 -11.11
N VAL A 1003 -19.35 26.06 -11.33
CA VAL A 1003 -19.75 26.22 -12.74
C VAL A 1003 -20.23 27.66 -12.97
N GLY A 1004 -19.57 28.22 -13.95
CA GLY A 1004 -20.01 29.55 -14.42
C GLY A 1004 -20.27 29.54 -15.93
N GLU A 1005 -20.68 30.66 -16.57
CA GLU A 1005 -21.06 30.73 -18.00
C GLU A 1005 -19.92 30.23 -18.90
N SER A 1006 -18.61 30.44 -18.51
CA SER A 1006 -17.52 30.07 -19.44
C SER A 1006 -16.43 29.30 -18.70
N ILE A 1007 -16.81 28.88 -17.47
CA ILE A 1007 -15.77 28.13 -16.73
C ILE A 1007 -16.45 26.96 -16.01
N ASP A 1008 -15.67 25.86 -15.96
CA ASP A 1008 -16.04 24.66 -15.17
C ASP A 1008 -14.81 24.13 -14.42
N ILE A 1009 -14.83 24.52 -13.06
CA ILE A 1009 -13.67 24.09 -12.23
C ILE A 1009 -14.14 22.96 -11.30
N ARG A 1010 -13.34 21.93 -11.42
CA ARG A 1010 -13.69 20.79 -10.54
C ARG A 1010 -12.47 20.43 -9.69
N VAL A 1011 -12.77 20.33 -8.34
CA VAL A 1011 -11.70 19.93 -7.41
C VAL A 1011 -12.14 18.64 -6.72
N LEU A 1012 -11.21 17.66 -6.80
CA LEU A 1012 -11.59 16.37 -6.19
C LEU A 1012 -10.65 16.06 -5.03
N ALA A 1013 -11.29 15.66 -3.88
CA ALA A 1013 -10.63 15.07 -2.70
C ALA A 1013 -9.74 16.10 -2.00
N ALA A 1014 -10.09 17.38 -1.99
CA ALA A 1014 -9.35 18.37 -1.16
C ALA A 1014 -9.81 18.28 0.30
N ASN A 1015 -8.80 18.45 1.22
CA ASN A 1015 -9.17 18.44 2.66
C ASN A 1015 -9.75 19.79 3.10
N ARG A 1016 -9.19 20.79 2.43
CA ARG A 1016 -9.67 22.15 2.76
C ARG A 1016 -10.00 22.90 1.45
N LEU A 1017 -11.17 23.52 1.58
CA LEU A 1017 -11.57 24.34 0.42
C LEU A 1017 -11.89 25.77 0.88
N LEU A 1018 -11.25 26.69 0.14
CA LEU A 1018 -11.62 28.11 0.29
C LEU A 1018 -12.16 28.63 -1.06
N ALA A 1019 -13.47 29.05 -0.96
CA ALA A 1019 -14.08 29.56 -2.22
C ALA A 1019 -14.54 31.00 -2.04
N TYR A 1020 -14.23 31.84 -3.15
CA TYR A 1020 -14.58 33.28 -3.09
C TYR A 1020 -15.64 33.58 -4.16
N SER A 1021 -16.64 34.39 -3.75
CA SER A 1021 -17.56 34.97 -4.75
C SER A 1021 -17.43 36.50 -4.78
N THR A 1022 -16.34 37.03 -5.33
CA THR A 1022 -16.07 38.50 -5.22
C THR A 1022 -16.06 39.11 -6.62
N ALA A 1023 -16.26 38.38 -7.69
CA ALA A 1023 -16.08 38.91 -9.07
C ALA A 1023 -17.42 39.39 -9.64
N GLY A 1024 -18.52 39.49 -8.74
CA GLY A 1024 -19.83 40.00 -9.22
C GLY A 1024 -20.76 38.85 -9.63
N GLY A 1025 -22.09 39.02 -9.97
CA GLY A 1025 -23.09 37.98 -10.28
C GLY A 1025 -23.85 37.55 -9.00
N ASN A 1026 -25.02 36.94 -9.28
CA ASN A 1026 -25.76 36.27 -8.17
C ASN A 1026 -25.32 34.80 -8.01
N ASP A 1027 -24.45 34.62 -6.99
CA ASP A 1027 -23.77 33.30 -6.89
C ASP A 1027 -24.42 32.45 -5.80
N THR A 1028 -24.49 31.20 -6.15
CA THR A 1028 -25.13 30.25 -5.22
C THR A 1028 -24.13 29.13 -4.88
N ALA A 1029 -24.17 28.70 -3.49
CA ALA A 1029 -23.36 27.52 -3.10
C ALA A 1029 -24.27 26.45 -2.49
N ASN A 1030 -24.10 25.25 -3.13
CA ASN A 1030 -24.76 24.08 -2.53
C ASN A 1030 -23.73 23.21 -1.78
N LEU A 1031 -24.04 23.02 -0.42
CA LEU A 1031 -23.06 22.28 0.41
C LEU A 1031 -23.71 21.00 0.93
N TYR A 1032 -22.83 19.90 0.83
CA TYR A 1032 -23.40 18.58 1.21
C TYR A 1032 -22.55 17.99 2.33
N ASP A 1033 -23.24 17.31 3.34
CA ASP A 1033 -22.55 16.86 4.58
C ASP A 1033 -21.90 15.49 4.34
N SER A 1034 -21.00 15.17 5.27
CA SER A 1034 -20.43 13.80 5.33
C SER A 1034 -21.32 12.86 6.16
N PRO A 1035 -20.96 11.46 6.10
CA PRO A 1035 -21.74 10.52 6.93
C PRO A 1035 -21.55 10.79 8.43
N GLY A 1036 -20.44 11.52 8.89
CA GLY A 1036 -20.20 11.87 10.31
C GLY A 1036 -20.95 13.14 10.73
N ASN A 1037 -20.60 13.58 12.04
CA ASN A 1037 -21.22 14.84 12.55
C ASN A 1037 -20.60 16.07 11.88
N ASP A 1038 -21.53 16.96 11.43
CA ASP A 1038 -21.01 18.13 10.66
C ASP A 1038 -21.61 19.43 11.23
N VAL A 1039 -20.77 20.45 11.01
CA VAL A 1039 -21.25 21.75 11.54
C VAL A 1039 -21.09 22.81 10.43
N MET A 1040 -22.26 23.52 10.26
CA MET A 1040 -22.18 24.73 9.41
C MET A 1040 -22.36 25.99 10.26
N ARG A 1041 -21.40 26.90 10.01
CA ARG A 1041 -21.56 28.26 10.58
C ARG A 1041 -21.64 29.31 9.45
N ALA A 1042 -22.84 29.91 9.49
CA ALA A 1042 -23.03 30.80 8.32
C ALA A 1042 -23.23 32.25 8.79
N ARG A 1043 -22.48 33.14 8.11
CA ARG A 1043 -22.63 34.61 8.23
C ARG A 1043 -22.73 35.22 6.83
N ALA A 1044 -23.23 36.47 6.81
CA ALA A 1044 -23.49 37.07 5.46
C ALA A 1044 -22.20 37.16 4.66
N HIS A 1045 -21.01 37.23 5.34
CA HIS A 1045 -19.78 37.45 4.53
C HIS A 1045 -18.90 36.21 4.54
N LYS A 1046 -19.29 35.14 5.43
CA LYS A 1046 -18.38 33.97 5.58
C LYS A 1046 -19.19 32.78 6.11
N THR A 1047 -19.02 31.74 5.35
CA THR A 1047 -19.65 30.49 5.82
C THR A 1047 -18.60 29.39 5.93
N VAL A 1048 -18.63 28.75 7.14
CA VAL A 1048 -17.73 27.60 7.32
C VAL A 1048 -18.58 26.33 7.47
N PHE A 1049 -18.19 25.33 6.68
CA PHE A 1049 -18.83 24.01 6.75
C PHE A 1049 -17.77 22.94 6.98
N SER A 1050 -17.94 22.25 8.16
CA SER A 1050 -16.82 21.36 8.50
C SER A 1050 -17.36 20.09 9.17
N GLY A 1051 -16.60 19.00 9.01
CA GLY A 1051 -16.85 17.66 9.58
C GLY A 1051 -15.59 16.79 9.50
N PRO A 1052 -15.75 15.52 9.98
CA PRO A 1052 -14.57 14.65 9.90
C PRO A 1052 -14.01 14.59 8.46
N GLY A 1053 -12.68 15.11 8.34
CA GLY A 1053 -11.96 14.79 7.08
C GLY A 1053 -12.14 15.91 6.05
N PHE A 1054 -12.91 17.04 6.38
CA PHE A 1054 -12.97 18.15 5.42
C PHE A 1054 -13.32 19.45 6.16
N ASP A 1055 -12.83 20.51 5.55
CA ASP A 1055 -13.09 21.87 6.04
C ASP A 1055 -13.30 22.81 4.83
N MET A 1056 -14.55 23.47 4.83
CA MET A 1056 -14.82 24.37 3.67
C MET A 1056 -15.16 25.77 4.18
N THR A 1057 -14.50 26.67 3.52
CA THR A 1057 -14.81 28.08 3.87
C THR A 1057 -15.25 28.82 2.60
N LEU A 1058 -16.41 29.42 2.76
CA LEU A 1058 -16.92 30.24 1.63
C LEU A 1058 -16.98 31.71 2.03
N ARG A 1059 -16.47 32.61 1.04
CA ARG A 1059 -16.48 34.04 1.36
C ARG A 1059 -17.31 34.81 0.32
N GLN A 1060 -18.32 35.63 0.85
CA GLN A 1060 -19.10 36.64 0.08
C GLN A 1060 -20.05 35.96 -0.89
N TRP A 1061 -20.50 34.74 -0.52
CA TRP A 1061 -21.53 34.11 -1.36
C TRP A 1061 -22.91 34.67 -1.02
N GLN A 1062 -23.67 34.85 -2.12
CA GLN A 1062 -24.97 35.55 -1.92
C GLN A 1062 -26.00 34.59 -1.31
N THR A 1063 -26.02 33.34 -1.87
CA THR A 1063 -26.99 32.38 -1.34
C THR A 1063 -26.27 31.06 -1.05
N ILE A 1064 -26.68 30.43 0.19
CA ILE A 1064 -26.05 29.14 0.55
C ILE A 1064 -27.17 28.14 0.88
N HIS A 1065 -27.04 27.05 0.10
CA HIS A 1065 -27.89 25.90 0.47
C HIS A 1065 -27.05 24.76 1.07
N ALA A 1066 -27.46 24.36 2.30
CA ALA A 1066 -26.69 23.26 2.90
C ALA A 1066 -27.62 22.07 3.17
N PHE A 1067 -27.03 20.85 2.85
CA PHE A 1067 -27.87 19.64 2.91
C PHE A 1067 -27.21 18.63 3.84
N ALA A 1068 -27.94 18.18 4.94
CA ALA A 1068 -27.46 17.11 5.83
C ALA A 1068 -28.26 15.82 5.54
N GLU A 1069 -27.88 15.05 4.48
CA GLU A 1069 -28.69 13.89 4.03
C GLU A 1069 -27.89 12.59 4.19
N ASN A 1070 -26.66 12.60 4.77
CA ASN A 1070 -25.81 11.39 4.72
C ASN A 1070 -25.48 10.93 6.13
N GLY A 1071 -26.47 11.04 7.14
CA GLY A 1071 -26.27 10.47 8.50
C GLY A 1071 -25.49 11.43 9.40
N GLY A 1072 -25.22 11.13 10.76
CA GLY A 1072 -24.52 11.97 11.75
C GLY A 1072 -25.48 12.96 12.43
N TYR A 1073 -24.98 13.40 13.61
CA TYR A 1073 -25.68 14.51 14.28
C TYR A 1073 -25.15 15.87 13.79
N ASP A 1074 -26.02 16.57 12.93
CA ASP A 1074 -25.52 17.76 12.23
C ASP A 1074 -26.15 19.04 12.77
N VAL A 1075 -25.30 20.08 12.78
CA VAL A 1075 -25.78 21.34 13.39
C VAL A 1075 -25.52 22.48 12.38
N ALA A 1076 -26.62 23.30 12.20
CA ALA A 1076 -26.43 24.53 11.43
C ALA A 1076 -26.63 25.76 12.32
N LYS A 1077 -25.59 26.59 12.23
CA LYS A 1077 -25.67 27.88 12.96
C LYS A 1077 -25.79 29.02 11.96
N LEU A 1078 -27.01 29.66 12.08
CA LEU A 1078 -27.27 30.73 11.10
C LEU A 1078 -27.30 32.10 11.78
N HIS A 1079 -26.45 33.03 11.20
CA HIS A 1079 -26.38 34.37 11.81
C HIS A 1079 -27.11 35.38 10.91
N ASP A 1080 -27.91 36.21 11.57
CA ASP A 1080 -28.70 37.19 10.79
C ASP A 1080 -27.82 38.35 10.34
N THR A 1081 -28.45 39.27 9.51
CA THR A 1081 -27.74 40.51 9.13
C THR A 1081 -28.11 41.65 10.07
N SER A 1082 -27.37 42.85 9.84
CA SER A 1082 -27.70 44.00 10.70
C SER A 1082 -29.11 44.53 10.40
N GLY A 1083 -29.80 44.20 9.27
CA GLY A 1083 -31.19 44.57 8.92
C GLY A 1083 -32.20 43.58 9.49
N ASN A 1084 -33.57 43.86 9.03
CA ASN A 1084 -34.64 42.94 9.47
C ASN A 1084 -34.54 41.59 8.73
N ASP A 1085 -34.64 40.46 9.57
CA ASP A 1085 -34.47 39.11 8.97
C ASP A 1085 -35.60 38.20 9.46
N VAL A 1086 -35.78 37.18 8.70
CA VAL A 1086 -36.89 36.28 9.08
C VAL A 1086 -36.39 34.83 8.91
N VAL A 1087 -36.71 34.03 10.03
CA VAL A 1087 -36.48 32.57 9.92
C VAL A 1087 -37.80 31.87 9.56
N ARG A 1088 -37.64 31.03 8.58
CA ARG A 1088 -38.80 30.18 8.24
C ARG A 1088 -38.41 28.70 8.36
N THR A 1089 -39.48 27.96 8.91
CA THR A 1089 -39.18 26.52 9.04
C THR A 1089 -40.34 25.71 8.46
N ALA A 1090 -40.03 24.52 7.98
CA ALA A 1090 -41.00 23.45 7.69
C ALA A 1090 -40.49 22.12 8.25
N GLU A 1091 -41.23 20.90 7.89
CA GLU A 1091 -40.98 19.61 8.57
C GLU A 1091 -39.48 19.29 8.63
N ASP A 1092 -38.60 19.66 7.65
CA ASP A 1092 -37.19 19.19 7.78
C ASP A 1092 -36.22 20.24 7.24
N TRP A 1093 -36.71 21.49 7.09
CA TRP A 1093 -35.69 22.50 6.70
C TRP A 1093 -35.93 23.80 7.46
N GLY A 1094 -34.86 24.61 7.67
CA GLY A 1094 -34.86 25.98 8.22
C GLY A 1094 -34.10 26.94 7.30
N SER A 1095 -34.75 28.16 7.20
CA SER A 1095 -34.04 29.13 6.35
C SER A 1095 -33.98 30.49 7.05
N LEU A 1096 -32.96 31.22 6.74
CA LEU A 1096 -32.86 32.62 7.19
C LEU A 1096 -32.77 33.55 5.97
N SER A 1097 -33.75 34.53 5.92
CA SER A 1097 -33.82 35.47 4.78
C SER A 1097 -33.86 36.92 5.28
N VAL A 1098 -33.43 37.84 4.41
CA VAL A 1098 -33.68 39.26 4.71
C VAL A 1098 -35.18 39.56 4.55
N ASP A 1099 -35.70 40.28 5.55
CA ASP A 1099 -37.16 40.52 5.60
C ASP A 1099 -37.49 41.79 4.79
N GLN A 1100 -37.62 41.70 3.50
CA GLN A 1100 -38.00 42.79 2.58
C GLN A 1100 -39.00 42.24 1.54
N PRO A 1101 -39.77 43.22 0.82
CA PRO A 1101 -40.70 42.79 -0.24
C PRO A 1101 -39.98 41.96 -1.32
N GLY A 1102 -40.38 40.61 -1.50
CA GLY A 1102 -39.73 39.68 -2.47
C GLY A 1102 -38.69 38.79 -1.77
N GLY A 1103 -38.52 38.86 -0.41
CA GLY A 1103 -37.66 38.02 0.44
C GLY A 1103 -36.37 37.59 -0.28
N ARG A 1104 -35.20 37.98 0.31
CA ARG A 1104 -33.93 37.50 -0.25
C ARG A 1104 -33.34 36.41 0.66
N LEU A 1105 -33.22 35.24 0.06
CA LEU A 1105 -32.70 34.10 0.85
C LEU A 1105 -31.19 34.24 1.05
N LEU A 1106 -30.81 34.02 2.41
CA LEU A 1106 -29.35 34.05 2.69
C LEU A 1106 -28.83 32.62 2.83
N TYR A 1107 -29.53 31.86 3.76
CA TYR A 1107 -29.07 30.49 4.01
C TYR A 1107 -30.29 29.56 4.08
N ASP A 1108 -29.97 28.41 3.57
CA ASP A 1108 -30.98 27.34 3.75
C ASP A 1108 -30.28 26.08 4.26
N ALA A 1109 -30.88 25.52 5.45
CA ALA A 1109 -30.35 24.26 6.00
C ALA A 1109 -31.42 23.16 5.95
N LEU A 1110 -31.09 22.10 5.16
CA LEU A 1110 -32.08 21.01 4.97
C LEU A 1110 -31.54 19.73 5.61
N GLY A 1111 -32.42 19.07 6.51
CA GLY A 1111 -32.07 17.73 7.01
C GLY A 1111 -31.13 17.82 8.22
N PHE A 1112 -30.84 19.06 8.81
CA PHE A 1112 -29.97 19.17 10.00
C PHE A 1112 -30.76 18.83 11.26
N ASP A 1113 -29.97 18.16 12.18
CA ASP A 1113 -30.64 17.76 13.45
C ASP A 1113 -30.96 18.97 14.33
N VAL A 1114 -30.02 19.97 14.14
CA VAL A 1114 -30.26 21.20 14.93
C VAL A 1114 -29.95 22.41 14.04
N VAL A 1115 -30.94 23.36 14.07
CA VAL A 1115 -30.66 24.68 13.46
C VAL A 1115 -30.73 25.77 14.54
N LYS A 1116 -29.52 26.40 14.67
CA LYS A 1116 -29.49 27.54 15.63
C LYS A 1116 -29.44 28.87 14.87
N ALA A 1117 -30.44 29.72 15.26
CA ALA A 1117 -30.42 31.06 14.63
C ALA A 1117 -30.02 32.13 15.66
N TYR A 1118 -29.03 33.00 15.22
CA TYR A 1118 -28.48 34.00 16.16
C TYR A 1118 -28.91 35.40 15.72
N HIS A 1119 -29.36 36.04 16.74
CA HIS A 1119 -29.84 37.42 16.50
C HIS A 1119 -28.72 38.41 16.82
N SER A 1120 -28.57 39.38 15.88
CA SER A 1120 -27.60 40.46 16.23
C SER A 1120 -28.32 41.79 16.38
N LYS A 1121 -28.92 42.47 15.25
CA LYS A 1121 -29.62 43.78 15.25
C LYS A 1121 -30.85 43.71 14.33
N GLY A 1122 -31.80 44.63 14.44
CA GLY A 1122 -32.98 44.67 13.56
C GLY A 1122 -34.19 44.00 14.23
N ASN A 1123 -35.34 44.27 13.52
CA ASN A 1123 -36.59 43.59 13.98
C ASN A 1123 -36.75 42.23 13.28
N ASP A 1124 -36.18 41.09 14.01
CA ASP A 1124 -36.12 39.77 13.36
C ASP A 1124 -37.29 38.89 13.81
N LYS A 1125 -37.86 38.19 12.81
CA LYS A 1125 -39.03 37.32 13.10
C LYS A 1125 -38.61 35.85 12.97
N ALA A 1126 -39.19 34.97 13.85
CA ALA A 1126 -38.96 33.52 13.73
C ALA A 1126 -40.16 32.76 14.27
N PRO A 1127 -40.35 31.49 13.84
CA PRO A 1127 -41.41 30.66 14.44
C PRO A 1127 -41.11 30.31 15.90
N ASP A 1128 -42.24 30.00 16.64
CA ASP A 1128 -42.07 29.60 18.06
C ASP A 1128 -41.28 28.28 18.15
N PRO A 1129 -40.03 28.32 18.84
CA PRO A 1129 -39.18 27.11 18.88
C PRO A 1129 -39.84 25.97 19.65
N ASP A 1130 -40.97 26.28 20.48
CA ASP A 1130 -41.69 25.21 21.19
C ASP A 1130 -42.53 24.36 20.23
N VAL A 1131 -42.70 24.83 19.01
CA VAL A 1131 -43.56 24.06 18.07
C VAL A 1131 -42.66 23.45 16.98
N VAL A 1132 -41.35 23.79 16.97
CA VAL A 1132 -40.41 23.22 16.00
C VAL A 1132 -39.28 22.54 16.79
N ASP A 1133 -39.10 21.17 16.65
CA ASP A 1133 -38.25 20.34 17.53
C ASP A 1133 -36.77 20.44 17.14
N PHE A 1134 -36.42 21.13 16.07
CA PHE A 1134 -35.00 21.12 15.70
C PHE A 1134 -34.45 22.55 15.62
N LEU A 1135 -35.32 23.63 15.97
CA LEU A 1135 -34.90 25.04 15.87
C LEU A 1135 -34.60 25.57 17.28
N MET A 1136 -33.43 26.25 17.38
CA MET A 1136 -33.06 26.99 18.61
C MET A 1136 -32.79 28.46 18.28
N LEU A 1137 -33.36 29.32 19.13
CA LEU A 1137 -33.15 30.76 18.86
C LEU A 1137 -32.26 31.36 19.95
N ASP A 1138 -31.26 32.08 19.52
CA ASP A 1138 -30.38 32.82 20.45
C ASP A 1138 -30.49 34.33 20.22
N GLY A 1139 -31.04 35.11 21.25
CA GLY A 1139 -31.22 36.58 21.16
C GLY A 1139 -32.70 36.95 21.02
N ASP A 1140 -32.95 38.29 20.69
CA ASP A 1140 -34.33 38.83 20.72
C ASP A 1140 -35.02 38.62 19.37
N TRP A 1141 -35.84 37.44 19.23
CA TRP A 1141 -36.62 37.16 18.00
C TRP A 1141 -38.11 37.40 18.28
N ASP A 1142 -38.77 38.16 17.43
CA ASP A 1142 -40.23 38.26 17.50
C ASP A 1142 -40.91 36.97 17.00
N THR A 1143 -41.41 36.17 17.98
CA THR A 1143 -41.91 34.82 17.62
C THR A 1143 -43.44 34.88 17.42
N ASP A 1144 -43.87 34.76 16.25
CA ASP A 1144 -45.32 34.57 16.03
C ASP A 1144 -45.70 33.08 16.22
#